data_AF-A0A6A6EZ30-F1
#
_entry.id   AF-A0A6A6EZ30-F1
#
_cell.length_a   1.000
_cell.length_b   1.000
_cell.length_c   1.000
_cell.angle_alpha   90.00
_cell.angle_beta   90.00
_cell.angle_gamma   90.00
#
_symmetry.space_group_name_H-M   'P 1'
#
loop_
_entity.id
_entity.type
_entity.pdbx_description
1 polymer ?
#
loop_
_entity_poly.entity_id
_entity_poly.type
_entity_poly.pdbx_seq_one_letter_code
_entity_poly.pdbx_strand_id
1 'polypeptide(L)'
;MERVRPQPALNVPSRRKSIFTEVGLVDEETVRRERSPTPALISNPTPKRLRPRGMLSFRRQADIFEEQEEEVEEDGEWEEGSDSDHDDETLATMKLFPNEHVNGCSRLYRLGLLTLALALMLPVLQSSPISRMGVKGGVIPRQSIDCVDHPYLSKREDTPTEICKRWSHQATIVNGTLYMYGGRVTTDSNQDSDTWTNDFLTLDLTKSWQIANPPLTGLPRPSGPPKVANGYLWNSHDSLFLYGGEFSDNPVATPVAFSMWGYNIGSKEWIEHKDPKSSGGENAERDGQSIQRSAEGAGFGVSTLGRGWYFGGHLDYLTTEGWSINVARIYLKSLVEFTFPGFSNKAVESLSDGKTAGDDGVWRNITEGGLQDSAGFTERADGLLLYVPGFGDEGILLGLAGGTNKSFTQMNVIDVYDIAKSTWYKQTTSGKMPEYRVNPCAVVAAAADGSSYNVYMFGGQNLLPYGEQKQKDDMWILSIPSFTWIPVDMDKQSIPYARAGHSCHVWDGQMIVVGGYVGQDLSCDSPGIYVFNMSSLKWESQFTALTGERALRTWNGKSDDSGNPLAQQANQRGFDSKAGLEGSYGYDVPPAVQSVIGGKETGGATLTAPVSTPTSGPLATGRPIAYTVTGPNGAIITETAAASAADGGGGGGGPNVGAIVAGTIAGVFAIVAAYFAFCAWIYRKQVKIWKNHAAMAQRRAANAEKDGPFVGGATVTSSGKNSSERNQRDTFTSTTSTSAANSGAWRSDEGGTAYTGAGDLPEARGGTDALGRRSSAESSTDDLLAGQEPTFWGTRGVLLNPRRSLRVINRD
;
A
#
# COMPACT_ATOMS: atom_id res chain seq x y z
N MET A 1 48.87 37.47 -34.75
CA MET A 1 48.44 37.22 -33.35
C MET A 1 47.62 35.94 -33.36
N GLU A 2 47.84 34.93 -32.51
CA GLU A 2 49.10 34.43 -31.92
C GLU A 2 48.88 32.93 -31.58
N ARG A 3 49.86 32.05 -31.83
CA ARG A 3 49.69 30.60 -31.64
C ARG A 3 50.14 30.19 -30.23
N VAL A 4 49.19 30.02 -29.32
CA VAL A 4 49.44 29.41 -28.00
C VAL A 4 49.71 27.90 -28.18
N ARG A 5 50.70 27.37 -27.45
CA ARG A 5 51.05 25.93 -27.42
C ARG A 5 50.29 25.22 -26.29
N PRO A 6 49.92 23.95 -26.43
CA PRO A 6 49.45 23.15 -25.30
C PRO A 6 50.59 22.89 -24.30
N GLN A 7 50.26 22.86 -23.00
CA GLN A 7 51.12 22.36 -21.93
C GLN A 7 50.78 20.90 -21.58
N PRO A 8 51.71 20.12 -21.00
CA PRO A 8 51.49 18.71 -20.69
C PRO A 8 50.55 18.49 -19.50
N ALA A 9 49.91 17.32 -19.45
CA ALA A 9 49.06 16.93 -18.33
C ALA A 9 49.87 16.62 -17.06
N LEU A 10 49.29 16.92 -15.89
CA LEU A 10 49.79 16.47 -14.59
C LEU A 10 49.25 15.06 -14.26
N ASN A 11 50.06 14.28 -13.55
CA ASN A 11 49.76 12.89 -13.22
C ASN A 11 48.55 12.77 -12.27
N VAL A 12 47.66 11.83 -12.57
CA VAL A 12 46.46 11.52 -11.76
C VAL A 12 46.74 10.27 -10.91
N PRO A 13 46.55 10.32 -9.57
CA PRO A 13 46.64 9.13 -8.72
C PRO A 13 45.61 8.05 -9.09
N SER A 14 45.91 6.80 -8.77
CA SER A 14 45.19 5.61 -9.25
C SER A 14 43.67 5.64 -8.97
N ARG A 15 42.86 5.49 -10.03
CA ARG A 15 41.44 5.09 -9.93
C ARG A 15 41.34 3.77 -9.15
N ARG A 16 40.55 3.73 -8.07
CA ARG A 16 39.91 2.47 -7.64
C ARG A 16 38.94 2.04 -8.75
N LYS A 17 38.95 0.74 -9.10
CA LYS A 17 38.04 0.18 -10.10
C LYS A 17 36.68 -0.05 -9.47
N SER A 18 35.63 0.58 -9.98
CA SER A 18 34.28 0.03 -9.79
C SER A 18 34.15 -1.22 -10.67
N ILE A 19 33.62 -2.30 -10.11
CA ILE A 19 33.22 -3.49 -10.87
C ILE A 19 31.71 -3.39 -11.07
N PHE A 20 31.32 -2.97 -12.27
CA PHE A 20 29.94 -3.09 -12.73
C PHE A 20 29.74 -4.45 -13.40
N THR A 21 28.71 -5.18 -12.97
CA THR A 21 28.14 -6.32 -13.69
C THR A 21 26.62 -6.19 -13.71
N GLU A 22 26.12 -5.29 -14.54
CA GLU A 22 24.71 -5.23 -14.91
C GLU A 22 24.48 -6.07 -16.18
N VAL A 23 23.47 -6.93 -16.17
CA VAL A 23 23.07 -7.72 -17.34
C VAL A 23 21.90 -7.01 -18.02
N GLY A 24 22.18 -6.21 -19.05
CA GLY A 24 21.11 -5.46 -19.75
C GLY A 24 21.48 -4.74 -21.05
N LEU A 25 22.76 -4.42 -21.30
CA LEU A 25 23.17 -3.68 -22.50
C LEU A 25 23.37 -4.60 -23.71
N VAL A 26 22.28 -4.85 -24.44
CA VAL A 26 22.35 -5.32 -25.85
C VAL A 26 22.59 -4.11 -26.75
N ASP A 27 23.63 -4.17 -27.57
CA ASP A 27 24.00 -3.10 -28.52
C ASP A 27 22.84 -2.77 -29.48
N GLU A 28 22.56 -1.48 -29.64
CA GLU A 28 21.50 -0.95 -30.51
C GLU A 28 21.66 -1.40 -31.97
N GLU A 29 22.91 -1.58 -32.44
CA GLU A 29 23.20 -2.09 -33.78
C GLU A 29 22.75 -3.56 -33.95
N THR A 30 22.73 -4.35 -32.86
CA THR A 30 22.17 -5.71 -32.85
C THR A 30 20.65 -5.66 -32.96
N VAL A 31 19.99 -4.80 -32.19
CA VAL A 31 18.51 -4.64 -32.18
C VAL A 31 17.99 -4.18 -33.54
N ARG A 32 18.74 -3.34 -34.27
CA ARG A 32 18.41 -2.95 -35.65
C ARG A 32 18.54 -4.11 -36.65
N ARG A 33 19.45 -5.06 -36.42
CA ARG A 33 19.67 -6.20 -37.32
C ARG A 33 18.58 -7.27 -37.25
N GLU A 34 17.86 -7.37 -36.13
CA GLU A 34 16.79 -8.37 -35.93
C GLU A 34 15.38 -7.85 -36.27
N ARG A 35 15.21 -6.55 -36.56
CA ARG A 35 13.92 -5.93 -36.91
C ARG A 35 13.82 -5.56 -38.40
N SER A 36 13.77 -6.55 -39.29
CA SER A 36 13.47 -6.33 -40.71
C SER A 36 12.53 -7.41 -41.30
N PRO A 37 11.27 -7.09 -41.66
CA PRO A 37 10.26 -8.10 -42.02
C PRO A 37 9.80 -8.07 -43.49
N THR A 38 10.47 -8.81 -44.39
CA THR A 38 9.84 -9.35 -45.63
C THR A 38 10.64 -10.52 -46.22
N PRO A 39 10.00 -11.55 -46.81
CA PRO A 39 10.70 -12.71 -47.37
C PRO A 39 10.94 -12.60 -48.88
N ALA A 40 12.06 -13.16 -49.35
CA ALA A 40 12.30 -13.48 -50.76
C ALA A 40 12.82 -14.91 -50.89
N LEU A 41 12.25 -15.68 -51.84
CA LEU A 41 12.66 -17.04 -52.18
C LEU A 41 13.86 -17.00 -53.14
N ILE A 42 14.78 -17.97 -53.06
CA ILE A 42 15.13 -18.90 -54.18
C ILE A 42 16.26 -19.89 -53.80
N SER A 43 16.08 -21.15 -54.23
CA SER A 43 17.04 -22.29 -54.37
C SER A 43 18.19 -22.52 -53.35
N ASN A 44 18.05 -23.63 -52.63
CA ASN A 44 19.15 -24.53 -52.23
C ASN A 44 19.83 -25.15 -53.50
N PRO A 45 21.10 -25.64 -53.47
CA PRO A 45 21.38 -26.89 -52.75
C PRO A 45 22.74 -27.05 -52.02
N THR A 46 22.70 -28.05 -51.15
CA THR A 46 23.68 -28.67 -50.22
C THR A 46 24.64 -29.69 -50.90
N PRO A 47 25.45 -30.52 -50.18
CA PRO A 47 26.28 -30.33 -48.96
C PRO A 47 27.69 -31.00 -49.01
N LYS A 48 28.50 -30.82 -47.94
CA LYS A 48 29.23 -31.88 -47.16
C LYS A 48 29.91 -31.22 -45.92
N ARG A 49 29.68 -31.67 -44.66
CA ARG A 49 30.26 -32.83 -43.92
C ARG A 49 31.80 -32.73 -43.79
N LEU A 50 32.42 -32.64 -42.59
CA LEU A 50 32.32 -33.53 -41.40
C LEU A 50 32.78 -32.89 -40.05
N ARG A 51 32.77 -33.67 -38.95
CA ARG A 51 33.24 -33.37 -37.57
C ARG A 51 34.48 -34.28 -37.20
N PRO A 52 34.98 -34.37 -35.93
CA PRO A 52 35.84 -33.43 -35.18
C PRO A 52 37.04 -34.16 -34.49
N ARG A 53 37.53 -33.63 -33.34
CA ARG A 53 38.57 -34.13 -32.37
C ARG A 53 39.99 -33.56 -32.61
N GLY A 54 40.83 -33.40 -31.57
CA GLY A 54 40.60 -33.65 -30.13
C GLY A 54 41.81 -33.24 -29.23
N MET A 55 41.66 -33.39 -27.91
CA MET A 55 42.73 -33.13 -26.92
C MET A 55 43.80 -34.22 -26.91
N LEU A 56 45.05 -33.86 -26.56
CA LEU A 56 45.80 -34.48 -25.44
C LEU A 56 47.07 -33.67 -25.11
N SER A 57 47.66 -33.94 -23.95
CA SER A 57 48.85 -33.29 -23.39
C SER A 57 50.06 -34.24 -23.33
N PHE A 58 51.28 -33.72 -23.14
CA PHE A 58 52.14 -34.01 -21.97
C PHE A 58 53.42 -33.16 -21.94
N ARG A 59 54.14 -33.20 -20.80
CA ARG A 59 55.54 -32.70 -20.59
C ARG A 59 56.56 -33.66 -21.29
N ARG A 60 57.90 -33.52 -21.28
CA ARG A 60 58.86 -32.80 -20.39
C ARG A 60 60.29 -32.84 -21.01
N GLN A 61 61.13 -31.81 -20.80
CA GLN A 61 62.63 -31.82 -20.77
C GLN A 61 63.42 -32.34 -22.02
N ALA A 62 64.68 -31.96 -22.30
CA ALA A 62 65.55 -30.86 -21.85
C ALA A 62 66.80 -30.77 -22.78
N ASP A 63 67.79 -29.95 -22.37
CA ASP A 63 69.24 -30.01 -22.73
C ASP A 63 69.62 -29.47 -24.14
N ILE A 64 70.66 -28.64 -24.31
CA ILE A 64 71.59 -27.90 -23.40
C ILE A 64 72.18 -26.70 -24.22
N PHE A 65 72.80 -25.61 -23.73
CA PHE A 65 74.04 -25.47 -22.94
C PHE A 65 74.24 -24.03 -22.35
N GLU A 66 75.50 -23.69 -22.04
CA GLU A 66 76.14 -22.39 -21.68
C GLU A 66 75.60 -21.15 -22.44
N GLU A 67 75.58 -19.90 -21.91
CA GLU A 67 76.23 -19.21 -20.76
C GLU A 67 75.40 -17.90 -20.45
N GLN A 68 75.52 -17.09 -19.37
CA GLN A 68 76.38 -17.02 -18.17
C GLN A 68 75.65 -16.22 -17.04
N GLU A 69 75.55 -16.81 -15.84
CA GLU A 69 75.72 -16.34 -14.43
C GLU A 69 75.91 -14.82 -14.11
N GLU A 70 75.46 -14.22 -12.98
CA GLU A 70 74.65 -14.59 -11.77
C GLU A 70 73.97 -13.25 -11.25
N GLU A 71 72.77 -13.14 -10.65
CA GLU A 71 72.04 -13.87 -9.56
C GLU A 71 72.51 -13.45 -8.14
N VAL A 72 71.77 -13.39 -7.01
CA VAL A 72 70.64 -14.08 -6.30
C VAL A 72 70.02 -13.04 -5.31
N GLU A 73 68.82 -12.99 -4.71
CA GLU A 73 67.37 -13.43 -4.79
C GLU A 73 66.62 -12.42 -3.82
N GLU A 74 65.31 -12.31 -3.50
CA GLU A 74 64.09 -13.16 -3.45
C GLU A 74 64.08 -14.27 -2.33
N ASP A 75 62.97 -14.72 -1.72
CA ASP A 75 61.74 -14.07 -1.21
C ASP A 75 61.01 -15.02 -0.20
N GLY A 76 60.04 -14.53 0.61
CA GLY A 76 59.02 -15.36 1.33
C GLY A 76 59.42 -16.14 2.62
N GLU A 77 58.53 -16.86 3.35
CA GLU A 77 57.04 -16.93 3.37
C GLU A 77 56.49 -17.72 4.63
N TRP A 78 55.19 -17.62 4.94
CA TRP A 78 54.30 -18.48 5.82
C TRP A 78 54.38 -18.55 7.39
N GLU A 79 53.36 -17.95 8.02
CA GLU A 79 52.27 -18.51 8.89
C GLU A 79 52.40 -19.22 10.28
N GLU A 80 51.28 -19.07 11.03
CA GLU A 80 50.72 -19.76 12.22
C GLU A 80 51.49 -19.91 13.57
N GLY A 81 50.78 -19.63 14.68
CA GLY A 81 51.20 -19.89 16.07
C GLY A 81 50.29 -19.21 17.12
N SER A 82 49.98 -19.88 18.24
CA SER A 82 48.92 -19.50 19.20
C SER A 82 49.40 -19.21 20.64
N ASP A 83 48.58 -18.41 21.35
CA ASP A 83 48.31 -18.40 22.80
C ASP A 83 49.36 -18.02 23.88
N SER A 84 48.78 -17.41 24.93
CA SER A 84 49.15 -17.49 26.36
C SER A 84 50.36 -16.72 26.93
N ASP A 85 50.00 -15.65 27.66
CA ASP A 85 50.21 -15.45 29.11
C ASP A 85 51.57 -15.10 29.78
N HIS A 86 51.44 -14.08 30.65
CA HIS A 86 52.04 -13.90 31.98
C HIS A 86 53.57 -13.69 32.14
N ASP A 87 53.91 -12.43 32.48
CA ASP A 87 54.46 -11.97 33.76
C ASP A 87 55.77 -12.52 34.37
N ASP A 88 56.48 -11.59 35.04
CA ASP A 88 57.40 -11.79 36.18
C ASP A 88 58.70 -12.61 36.01
N GLU A 89 59.79 -12.34 36.75
CA GLU A 89 60.29 -11.08 37.32
C GLU A 89 61.81 -11.22 37.62
N THR A 90 62.40 -10.23 38.29
CA THR A 90 63.57 -10.30 39.18
C THR A 90 64.87 -11.07 38.79
N LEU A 91 65.87 -10.24 38.46
CA LEU A 91 67.19 -10.14 39.14
C LEU A 91 68.30 -11.22 39.02
N ALA A 92 69.46 -10.69 38.55
CA ALA A 92 70.74 -10.65 39.28
C ALA A 92 71.78 -11.81 39.22
N THR A 93 72.94 -11.44 38.62
CA THR A 93 74.33 -11.71 39.11
C THR A 93 74.91 -13.13 38.97
N MET A 94 76.23 -13.37 38.81
CA MET A 94 77.43 -12.50 38.73
C MET A 94 78.66 -13.25 38.13
N LYS A 95 79.65 -12.51 37.58
CA LYS A 95 81.11 -12.85 37.52
C LYS A 95 81.54 -14.05 36.61
N LEU A 96 82.79 -14.20 36.13
CA LEU A 96 83.99 -13.33 35.91
C LEU A 96 84.88 -13.96 34.79
N PHE A 97 85.33 -13.18 33.80
CA PHE A 97 86.73 -12.91 33.31
C PHE A 97 87.89 -13.96 33.42
N PRO A 98 89.10 -13.77 32.78
CA PRO A 98 89.54 -12.87 31.68
C PRO A 98 90.50 -13.51 30.60
N ASN A 99 90.78 -12.77 29.50
CA ASN A 99 92.12 -12.33 29.01
C ASN A 99 91.97 -11.59 27.65
N GLU A 100 92.42 -10.32 27.50
CA GLU A 100 93.74 -9.84 27.04
C GLU A 100 94.08 -10.17 25.56
N HIS A 101 94.53 -9.26 24.69
CA HIS A 101 94.82 -7.80 24.72
C HIS A 101 94.57 -7.21 23.29
N VAL A 102 94.41 -5.89 23.03
CA VAL A 102 95.45 -4.83 22.86
C VAL A 102 94.76 -3.43 22.76
N ASN A 103 95.51 -2.34 22.97
CA ASN A 103 95.03 -0.94 23.13
C ASN A 103 94.72 -0.15 21.82
N GLY A 104 93.91 0.93 21.90
CA GLY A 104 93.82 1.95 20.84
C GLY A 104 92.77 3.08 21.02
N CYS A 105 93.22 4.30 21.35
CA CYS A 105 92.41 5.51 21.62
C CYS A 105 91.23 5.84 20.69
N SER A 106 90.05 6.19 21.24
CA SER A 106 88.91 6.73 20.45
C SER A 106 87.99 7.78 21.13
N ARG A 107 88.18 8.14 22.41
CA ARG A 107 87.20 8.98 23.17
C ARG A 107 87.36 10.51 23.09
N LEU A 108 88.35 11.05 22.38
CA LEU A 108 88.59 12.51 22.35
C LEU A 108 87.74 13.28 21.31
N TYR A 109 87.35 12.67 20.19
CA TYR A 109 86.68 13.40 19.10
C TYR A 109 85.24 13.85 19.42
N ARG A 110 84.52 13.09 20.27
CA ARG A 110 83.12 13.37 20.61
C ARG A 110 82.93 14.54 21.58
N LEU A 111 83.95 14.89 22.37
CA LEU A 111 83.96 16.09 23.21
C LEU A 111 84.23 17.36 22.39
N GLY A 112 85.14 17.30 21.43
CA GLY A 112 85.49 18.46 20.58
C GLY A 112 84.34 18.96 19.70
N LEU A 113 83.51 18.06 19.17
CA LEU A 113 82.31 18.44 18.40
C LEU A 113 81.26 19.17 19.27
N LEU A 114 81.09 18.74 20.52
CA LEU A 114 80.10 19.31 21.42
C LEU A 114 80.52 20.70 21.96
N THR A 115 81.83 20.91 22.16
CA THR A 115 82.36 22.25 22.48
C THR A 115 82.32 23.20 21.27
N LEU A 116 82.52 22.71 20.04
CA LEU A 116 82.41 23.54 18.83
C LEU A 116 80.96 24.04 18.62
N ALA A 117 79.97 23.17 18.84
CA ALA A 117 78.55 23.54 18.75
C ALA A 117 78.15 24.61 19.78
N LEU A 118 78.62 24.49 21.03
CA LEU A 118 78.41 25.51 22.06
C LEU A 118 79.12 26.84 21.75
N ALA A 119 80.34 26.78 21.20
CA ALA A 119 81.09 27.98 20.82
C ALA A 119 80.40 28.78 19.71
N LEU A 120 79.77 28.11 18.74
CA LEU A 120 79.06 28.75 17.62
C LEU A 120 77.72 29.41 18.02
N MET A 121 77.12 29.02 19.16
CA MET A 121 75.86 29.60 19.66
C MET A 121 76.06 30.85 20.54
N LEU A 122 77.26 31.05 21.09
CA LEU A 122 77.57 32.17 21.98
C LEU A 122 77.37 33.59 21.39
N PRO A 123 77.68 33.86 20.10
CA PRO A 123 77.45 35.19 19.52
C PRO A 123 75.97 35.61 19.47
N VAL A 124 75.05 34.64 19.32
CA VAL A 124 73.61 34.90 19.14
C VAL A 124 72.94 35.35 20.45
N LEU A 125 73.52 35.02 21.60
CA LEU A 125 72.99 35.37 22.92
C LEU A 125 73.52 36.70 23.48
N GLN A 126 74.36 37.45 22.74
CA GLN A 126 75.00 38.68 23.25
C GLN A 126 74.76 39.95 22.43
N SER A 127 73.91 39.93 21.40
CA SER A 127 73.64 41.09 20.52
C SER A 127 72.22 41.67 20.61
N SER A 128 71.75 42.07 21.80
CA SER A 128 70.75 43.15 21.97
C SER A 128 70.67 43.65 23.42
N PRO A 129 70.64 44.97 23.68
CA PRO A 129 70.70 45.53 25.03
C PRO A 129 69.33 45.67 25.71
N ILE A 130 69.19 45.15 26.94
CA ILE A 130 68.03 45.42 27.80
C ILE A 130 68.21 46.80 28.45
N SER A 131 67.63 47.84 27.83
CA SER A 131 67.57 49.19 28.39
C SER A 131 66.15 49.52 28.85
N ARG A 132 66.00 49.95 30.12
CA ARG A 132 64.71 50.21 30.76
C ARG A 132 64.10 51.53 30.27
N MET A 133 63.23 51.49 29.28
CA MET A 133 62.27 52.58 29.03
C MET A 133 61.00 52.36 29.86
N GLY A 134 60.69 53.30 30.76
CA GLY A 134 59.47 53.26 31.56
C GLY A 134 58.25 53.59 30.71
N VAL A 135 57.36 52.62 30.51
CA VAL A 135 56.07 52.85 29.85
C VAL A 135 55.19 53.71 30.77
N LYS A 136 54.84 54.92 30.33
CA LYS A 136 53.76 55.69 30.98
C LYS A 136 52.47 54.90 30.89
N GLY A 137 51.76 54.74 32.00
CA GLY A 137 50.41 54.19 32.03
C GLY A 137 49.42 55.10 31.32
N GLY A 138 49.37 55.03 29.99
CA GLY A 138 48.26 55.55 29.20
C GLY A 138 47.07 54.63 29.39
N VAL A 139 45.89 55.20 29.67
CA VAL A 139 44.65 54.42 29.78
C VAL A 139 44.30 53.90 28.37
N ILE A 140 44.38 52.59 28.18
CA ILE A 140 43.85 51.94 26.98
C ILE A 140 42.34 52.18 26.96
N PRO A 141 41.75 52.70 25.87
CA PRO A 141 40.30 52.81 25.73
C PRO A 141 39.64 51.44 25.93
N ARG A 142 38.52 51.39 26.66
CA ARG A 142 37.80 50.13 26.99
C ARG A 142 37.04 49.53 25.78
N GLN A 143 37.61 49.57 24.58
CA GLN A 143 36.96 49.27 23.30
C GLN A 143 37.91 48.60 22.28
N SER A 144 39.00 47.96 22.74
CA SER A 144 39.95 47.27 21.84
C SER A 144 40.70 46.11 22.52
N ILE A 145 40.10 45.50 23.54
CA ILE A 145 40.50 44.18 24.06
C ILE A 145 39.19 43.40 24.21
N ASP A 146 38.61 43.00 23.08
CA ASP A 146 37.61 41.95 23.10
C ASP A 146 38.31 40.64 23.44
N CYS A 147 37.76 39.90 24.39
CA CYS A 147 38.28 38.60 24.77
C CYS A 147 38.18 37.64 23.58
N VAL A 148 39.23 36.84 23.34
CA VAL A 148 39.01 35.61 22.57
C VAL A 148 38.08 34.75 23.41
N ASP A 149 36.91 34.48 22.86
CA ASP A 149 35.75 34.00 23.59
C ASP A 149 36.01 32.72 24.41
N HIS A 150 35.42 32.67 25.61
CA HIS A 150 35.04 31.37 26.19
C HIS A 150 34.20 30.62 25.15
N PRO A 151 34.27 29.28 25.03
CA PRO A 151 33.43 28.54 24.09
C PRO A 151 31.94 28.78 24.40
N TYR A 152 31.36 29.77 23.74
CA TYR A 152 29.99 30.21 23.96
C TYR A 152 29.08 29.15 23.39
N LEU A 153 28.52 28.32 24.28
CA LEU A 153 27.41 27.43 23.99
C LEU A 153 26.16 28.28 23.76
N SER A 154 26.11 28.97 22.61
CA SER A 154 24.93 29.67 22.14
C SER A 154 23.81 28.66 21.98
N LYS A 155 22.61 29.00 22.48
CA LYS A 155 21.43 28.21 22.16
C LYS A 155 21.26 28.26 20.64
N ARG A 156 21.06 27.09 20.02
CA ARG A 156 20.59 26.98 18.64
C ARG A 156 19.36 27.87 18.46
N GLU A 157 19.33 28.60 17.35
CA GLU A 157 18.14 29.34 16.94
C GLU A 157 17.01 28.34 16.64
N ASP A 158 15.82 28.63 17.17
CA ASP A 158 14.63 27.85 16.87
C ASP A 158 14.14 28.15 15.45
N THR A 159 13.43 27.18 14.87
CA THR A 159 12.87 27.27 13.52
C THR A 159 11.79 28.36 13.41
N PRO A 160 11.79 29.24 12.39
CA PRO A 160 10.70 30.18 12.16
C PRO A 160 9.35 29.48 11.89
N THR A 161 8.29 29.92 12.58
CA THR A 161 6.90 29.50 12.29
C THR A 161 6.27 30.37 11.20
N GLU A 162 6.49 31.68 11.28
CA GLU A 162 5.93 32.67 10.36
C GLU A 162 6.73 32.71 9.06
N ILE A 163 6.12 32.25 7.97
CA ILE A 163 6.72 32.10 6.65
C ILE A 163 5.71 32.47 5.56
N CYS A 164 6.20 32.83 4.37
CA CYS A 164 5.37 33.17 3.21
C CYS A 164 4.85 31.93 2.49
N LYS A 165 5.66 30.88 2.29
CA LYS A 165 5.27 29.58 1.70
C LYS A 165 6.12 28.43 2.27
N ARG A 166 5.62 27.19 2.24
CA ARG A 166 6.37 25.94 2.46
C ARG A 166 5.92 24.86 1.49
N TRP A 167 6.83 24.08 0.91
CA TRP A 167 6.52 22.93 0.05
C TRP A 167 7.65 21.90 0.04
N SER A 168 7.39 20.70 -0.50
CA SER A 168 8.38 19.62 -0.66
C SER A 168 9.10 19.21 0.64
N HIS A 169 8.44 19.37 1.78
CA HIS A 169 8.95 19.08 3.13
C HIS A 169 8.55 17.66 3.57
N GLN A 170 9.33 17.05 4.45
CA GLN A 170 9.11 15.70 4.98
C GLN A 170 8.36 15.79 6.32
N ALA A 171 7.33 14.98 6.56
CA ALA A 171 6.51 15.13 7.77
C ALA A 171 5.75 13.85 8.17
N THR A 172 5.55 13.62 9.48
CA THR A 172 4.76 12.51 10.04
C THR A 172 4.25 12.80 11.46
N ILE A 173 3.24 12.05 11.92
CA ILE A 173 2.64 12.20 13.26
C ILE A 173 3.22 11.17 14.24
N VAL A 174 3.52 11.60 15.46
CA VAL A 174 3.80 10.72 16.62
C VAL A 174 3.00 11.22 17.82
N ASN A 175 2.20 10.34 18.45
CA ASN A 175 1.45 10.61 19.69
C ASN A 175 0.62 11.92 19.67
N GLY A 176 -0.05 12.23 18.55
CA GLY A 176 -0.83 13.46 18.37
C GLY A 176 0.01 14.73 18.15
N THR A 177 1.30 14.61 17.80
CA THR A 177 2.15 15.71 17.36
C THR A 177 2.60 15.47 15.93
N LEU A 178 2.26 16.37 15.01
CA LEU A 178 2.78 16.35 13.64
C LEU A 178 4.16 17.01 13.60
N TYR A 179 5.19 16.24 13.27
CA TYR A 179 6.56 16.73 13.03
C TYR A 179 6.75 17.04 11.54
N MET A 180 7.38 18.18 11.25
CA MET A 180 7.77 18.57 9.89
C MET A 180 9.26 18.92 9.88
N TYR A 181 9.95 18.48 8.82
CA TYR A 181 11.36 18.70 8.56
C TYR A 181 11.56 19.30 7.17
N GLY A 182 12.49 20.25 7.06
CA GLY A 182 13.10 20.72 5.82
C GLY A 182 12.12 21.20 4.75
N GLY A 183 12.41 20.80 3.50
CA GLY A 183 11.72 21.26 2.30
C GLY A 183 12.20 22.62 1.79
N ARG A 184 11.34 23.23 0.97
CA ARG A 184 11.51 24.55 0.37
C ARG A 184 10.56 25.56 1.06
N VAL A 185 11.04 26.74 1.39
CA VAL A 185 10.38 27.78 2.19
C VAL A 185 10.71 29.17 1.64
N THR A 186 9.73 30.07 1.58
CA THR A 186 10.01 31.52 1.41
C THR A 186 9.59 32.31 2.64
N THR A 187 10.28 33.41 2.93
CA THR A 187 9.91 34.39 3.96
C THR A 187 9.30 35.66 3.39
N ASP A 188 9.57 36.00 2.13
CA ASP A 188 8.96 37.11 1.39
C ASP A 188 8.30 36.64 0.08
N SER A 189 7.29 37.38 -0.39
CA SER A 189 6.58 37.14 -1.66
C SER A 189 7.46 37.24 -2.91
N ASN A 190 8.59 37.93 -2.84
CA ASN A 190 9.50 38.21 -3.96
C ASN A 190 10.78 37.36 -3.91
N GLN A 191 10.89 36.41 -2.97
CA GLN A 191 12.06 35.55 -2.83
C GLN A 191 12.08 34.45 -3.90
N ASP A 192 13.17 34.39 -4.67
CA ASP A 192 13.39 33.43 -5.77
C ASP A 192 14.55 32.44 -5.53
N SER A 193 15.44 32.71 -4.55
CA SER A 193 16.57 31.85 -4.15
C SER A 193 16.50 31.37 -2.69
N ASP A 194 17.44 30.50 -2.31
CA ASP A 194 17.78 30.13 -0.92
C ASP A 194 16.63 29.49 -0.12
N THR A 195 15.64 28.92 -0.82
CA THR A 195 14.42 28.38 -0.18
C THR A 195 14.64 27.10 0.64
N TRP A 196 15.76 26.39 0.45
CA TRP A 196 15.99 25.08 1.06
C TRP A 196 16.46 25.19 2.50
N THR A 197 15.75 24.52 3.40
CA THR A 197 16.04 24.55 4.83
C THR A 197 16.21 23.14 5.39
N ASN A 198 16.78 23.07 6.60
CA ASN A 198 16.71 21.91 7.48
C ASN A 198 15.87 22.27 8.71
N ASP A 199 14.89 23.17 8.52
CA ASP A 199 13.94 23.60 9.55
C ASP A 199 13.27 22.40 10.21
N PHE A 200 13.01 22.49 11.51
CA PHE A 200 12.36 21.41 12.25
C PHE A 200 11.33 22.01 13.19
N LEU A 201 10.08 21.57 13.05
CA LEU A 201 8.94 22.17 13.73
C LEU A 201 7.83 21.15 14.00
N THR A 202 6.95 21.48 14.95
CA THR A 202 5.81 20.65 15.33
C THR A 202 4.48 21.39 15.28
N LEU A 203 3.41 20.64 15.06
CA LEU A 203 2.03 21.07 15.16
C LEU A 203 1.29 20.17 16.16
N ASP A 204 0.65 20.76 17.17
CA ASP A 204 -0.11 20.06 18.20
C ASP A 204 -1.51 19.66 17.68
N LEU A 205 -1.80 18.36 17.66
CA LEU A 205 -3.10 17.77 17.29
C LEU A 205 -3.87 17.23 18.50
N THR A 206 -3.36 17.40 19.73
CA THR A 206 -4.09 17.04 20.96
C THR A 206 -5.09 18.10 21.40
N LYS A 207 -5.20 19.22 20.66
CA LYS A 207 -6.05 20.38 20.96
C LYS A 207 -6.67 20.92 19.67
N SER A 208 -7.88 21.46 19.76
CA SER A 208 -8.57 22.09 18.63
C SER A 208 -8.01 23.49 18.34
N TRP A 209 -7.91 23.88 17.06
CA TRP A 209 -7.34 25.16 16.63
C TRP A 209 -7.94 25.65 15.30
N GLN A 210 -7.94 26.97 15.06
CA GLN A 210 -8.40 27.55 13.80
C GLN A 210 -7.28 27.51 12.75
N ILE A 211 -7.60 27.26 11.47
CA ILE A 211 -6.58 27.19 10.40
C ILE A 211 -5.85 28.52 10.18
N ALA A 212 -6.42 29.64 10.63
CA ALA A 212 -5.80 30.96 10.59
C ALA A 212 -4.76 31.19 11.72
N ASN A 213 -4.69 30.31 12.73
CA ASN A 213 -3.69 30.37 13.80
C ASN A 213 -3.42 28.93 14.35
N PRO A 214 -2.76 28.07 13.56
CA PRO A 214 -2.37 26.73 13.98
C PRO A 214 -1.27 26.77 15.06
N PRO A 215 -1.23 25.85 16.04
CA PRO A 215 -0.24 25.82 17.12
C PRO A 215 1.12 25.27 16.64
N LEU A 216 1.75 26.01 15.73
CA LEU A 216 3.10 25.72 15.24
C LEU A 216 4.12 26.06 16.33
N THR A 217 5.07 25.15 16.53
CA THR A 217 6.22 25.35 17.43
C THR A 217 7.50 25.08 16.68
N GLY A 218 8.35 26.10 16.55
CA GLY A 218 9.70 25.95 16.04
C GLY A 218 10.57 25.15 17.01
N LEU A 219 11.20 24.09 16.54
CA LEU A 219 12.22 23.35 17.30
C LEU A 219 13.63 23.89 16.95
N PRO A 220 14.63 23.68 17.82
CA PRO A 220 16.01 24.11 17.57
C PRO A 220 16.55 23.58 16.24
N ARG A 221 17.09 24.46 15.38
CA ARG A 221 17.55 24.05 14.06
C ARG A 221 18.72 23.04 14.16
N PRO A 222 18.63 21.88 13.47
CA PRO A 222 19.57 20.78 13.62
C PRO A 222 20.94 21.07 12.98
N SER A 223 21.94 20.29 13.39
CA SER A 223 23.28 20.25 12.78
C SER A 223 23.60 18.80 12.47
N GLY A 224 24.10 18.54 11.26
CA GLY A 224 24.20 17.19 10.71
C GLY A 224 23.13 16.95 9.64
N PRO A 225 21.84 16.79 10.00
CA PRO A 225 20.76 16.63 9.04
C PRO A 225 20.76 17.73 7.94
N PRO A 226 20.89 17.36 6.65
CA PRO A 226 21.15 18.31 5.57
C PRO A 226 19.91 19.07 5.13
N LYS A 227 20.10 20.25 4.53
CA LYS A 227 19.02 21.03 3.91
C LYS A 227 18.52 20.32 2.65
N VAL A 228 17.43 19.53 2.77
CA VAL A 228 16.89 18.72 1.67
C VAL A 228 15.38 18.81 1.53
N ALA A 229 14.92 18.71 0.28
CA ALA A 229 13.51 18.63 -0.09
C ALA A 229 13.18 17.26 -0.70
N ASN A 230 11.88 16.94 -0.89
CA ASN A 230 11.42 15.73 -1.61
C ASN A 230 11.97 14.39 -1.07
N GLY A 231 12.28 14.30 0.22
CA GLY A 231 12.64 13.06 0.93
C GLY A 231 11.43 12.42 1.62
N TYR A 232 11.66 11.61 2.65
CA TYR A 232 10.59 11.12 3.54
C TYR A 232 11.01 11.13 5.03
N LEU A 233 10.03 11.14 5.92
CA LEU A 233 10.21 11.09 7.37
C LEU A 233 9.31 9.99 7.95
N TRP A 234 9.87 8.83 8.29
CA TRP A 234 9.15 7.77 9.00
C TRP A 234 9.18 7.99 10.51
N ASN A 235 8.44 7.18 11.26
CA ASN A 235 8.44 7.19 12.72
C ASN A 235 8.21 5.81 13.34
N SER A 236 8.79 5.62 14.52
CA SER A 236 8.31 4.67 15.55
C SER A 236 7.26 5.36 16.43
N HIS A 237 7.10 4.92 17.68
CA HIS A 237 6.31 5.63 18.71
C HIS A 237 7.13 6.68 19.49
N ASP A 238 8.44 6.75 19.31
CA ASP A 238 9.39 7.55 20.11
C ASP A 238 10.50 8.25 19.31
N SER A 239 10.62 7.95 18.01
CA SER A 239 11.73 8.35 17.15
C SER A 239 11.25 8.63 15.73
N LEU A 240 11.95 9.51 15.02
CA LEU A 240 11.73 9.83 13.60
C LEU A 240 12.94 9.38 12.77
N PHE A 241 12.74 9.04 11.50
CA PHE A 241 13.81 8.60 10.59
C PHE A 241 13.71 9.34 9.26
N LEU A 242 14.66 10.25 9.00
CA LEU A 242 14.75 11.04 7.78
C LEU A 242 15.52 10.27 6.69
N TYR A 243 14.88 10.05 5.55
CA TYR A 243 15.43 9.36 4.39
C TYR A 243 15.45 10.25 3.14
N GLY A 244 16.49 10.05 2.31
CA GLY A 244 16.54 10.54 0.94
C GLY A 244 16.71 12.05 0.79
N GLY A 245 15.95 12.60 -0.17
CA GLY A 245 15.83 14.03 -0.48
C GLY A 245 16.89 14.57 -1.45
N GLU A 246 16.56 15.65 -2.13
CA GLU A 246 17.44 16.40 -3.03
C GLU A 246 18.02 17.65 -2.33
N PHE A 247 19.22 18.03 -2.73
CA PHE A 247 19.85 19.28 -2.35
C PHE A 247 19.32 20.46 -3.18
N SER A 248 19.70 21.68 -2.79
CA SER A 248 19.21 22.92 -3.40
C SER A 248 19.53 23.03 -4.89
N ASP A 249 18.53 23.39 -5.71
CA ASP A 249 18.71 23.73 -7.14
C ASP A 249 19.00 25.24 -7.35
N ASN A 250 18.53 26.13 -6.46
CA ASN A 250 18.79 27.58 -6.54
C ASN A 250 18.96 28.27 -5.17
N PRO A 251 20.18 28.60 -4.72
CA PRO A 251 21.46 28.33 -5.38
C PRO A 251 21.79 26.83 -5.35
N VAL A 252 22.58 26.36 -6.33
CA VAL A 252 22.96 24.94 -6.39
C VAL A 252 23.81 24.55 -5.17
N ALA A 253 23.36 23.55 -4.42
CA ALA A 253 24.10 22.95 -3.31
C ALA A 253 24.63 21.56 -3.69
N THR A 254 25.86 21.24 -3.28
CA THR A 254 26.50 19.96 -3.60
C THR A 254 26.00 18.84 -2.68
N PRO A 255 25.54 17.69 -3.20
CA PRO A 255 25.18 16.55 -2.38
C PRO A 255 26.40 15.94 -1.67
N VAL A 256 26.18 15.47 -0.45
CA VAL A 256 27.14 14.67 0.32
C VAL A 256 26.68 13.22 0.44
N ALA A 257 27.63 12.34 0.76
CA ALA A 257 27.44 10.93 1.08
C ALA A 257 26.13 10.63 1.84
N PHE A 258 25.53 9.47 1.59
CA PHE A 258 24.27 9.13 2.23
C PHE A 258 24.46 8.68 3.68
N SER A 259 23.78 9.39 4.58
CA SER A 259 23.51 8.99 5.96
C SER A 259 21.99 9.05 6.17
N MET A 260 21.43 8.05 6.84
CA MET A 260 20.09 8.14 7.42
C MET A 260 20.20 8.92 8.74
N TRP A 261 19.22 9.77 9.05
CA TRP A 261 19.21 10.59 10.25
C TRP A 261 18.03 10.23 11.16
N GLY A 262 18.33 9.63 12.30
CA GLY A 262 17.36 9.38 13.36
C GLY A 262 17.18 10.62 14.24
N TYR A 263 15.98 10.86 14.77
CA TYR A 263 15.73 11.82 15.84
C TYR A 263 15.01 11.14 17.00
N ASN A 264 15.62 11.08 18.18
CA ASN A 264 14.96 10.57 19.38
C ASN A 264 14.13 11.68 20.02
N ILE A 265 12.82 11.48 20.16
CA ILE A 265 11.90 12.50 20.69
C ILE A 265 12.10 12.71 22.19
N GLY A 266 12.55 11.68 22.91
CA GLY A 266 12.80 11.70 24.35
C GLY A 266 14.02 12.54 24.74
N SER A 267 15.19 12.23 24.19
CA SER A 267 16.43 12.99 24.45
C SER A 267 16.52 14.29 23.64
N LYS A 268 15.77 14.39 22.52
CA LYS A 268 15.75 15.51 21.57
C LYS A 268 17.04 15.65 20.76
N GLU A 269 17.65 14.52 20.44
CA GLU A 269 18.94 14.43 19.75
C GLU A 269 18.79 13.82 18.36
N TRP A 270 19.62 14.29 17.42
CA TRP A 270 19.75 13.73 16.08
C TRP A 270 20.96 12.79 16.02
N ILE A 271 20.77 11.60 15.46
CA ILE A 271 21.74 10.51 15.36
C ILE A 271 22.05 10.26 13.89
N GLU A 272 23.33 10.05 13.55
CA GLU A 272 23.80 9.85 12.17
C GLU A 272 24.16 8.38 11.89
N HIS A 273 23.47 7.77 10.94
CA HIS A 273 23.71 6.39 10.51
C HIS A 273 24.34 6.41 9.11
N LYS A 274 25.67 6.27 9.05
CA LYS A 274 26.49 6.50 7.84
C LYS A 274 26.59 5.29 6.93
N ASP A 275 26.51 5.53 5.61
CA ASP A 275 26.68 4.51 4.56
C ASP A 275 25.93 3.18 4.85
N PRO A 276 24.62 3.26 5.19
CA PRO A 276 23.86 2.09 5.63
C PRO A 276 23.78 1.01 4.54
N LYS A 277 23.78 -0.25 4.98
CA LYS A 277 23.86 -1.44 4.11
C LYS A 277 22.56 -2.23 4.09
N SER A 278 22.24 -2.83 2.94
CA SER A 278 21.24 -3.89 2.85
C SER A 278 21.65 -5.14 3.65
N SER A 279 20.64 -5.85 4.15
CA SER A 279 20.70 -7.25 4.54
C SER A 279 19.87 -8.07 3.54
N GLY A 280 20.22 -9.35 3.37
CA GLY A 280 19.44 -10.30 2.58
C GLY A 280 18.09 -10.64 3.20
N GLY A 281 17.24 -11.34 2.45
CA GLY A 281 15.88 -11.65 2.89
C GLY A 281 14.97 -12.21 1.78
N GLU A 282 13.69 -12.39 2.11
CA GLU A 282 12.68 -12.89 1.16
C GLU A 282 12.48 -11.90 0.01
N ASN A 283 12.63 -12.34 -1.25
CA ASN A 283 12.58 -11.49 -2.46
C ASN A 283 13.42 -10.20 -2.36
N ALA A 284 14.51 -10.25 -1.58
CA ALA A 284 15.42 -9.14 -1.39
C ALA A 284 16.75 -9.40 -2.08
N GLU A 285 17.30 -8.33 -2.62
CA GLU A 285 18.68 -8.22 -3.07
C GLU A 285 19.66 -8.59 -1.95
N ARG A 286 20.84 -9.05 -2.35
CA ARG A 286 21.87 -9.53 -1.41
C ARG A 286 22.35 -8.46 -0.43
N ASP A 287 23.03 -8.92 0.61
CA ASP A 287 23.61 -8.09 1.65
C ASP A 287 24.75 -7.16 1.17
N GLY A 288 25.05 -6.16 2.00
CA GLY A 288 26.22 -5.29 1.85
C GLY A 288 26.09 -4.19 0.79
N GLN A 289 24.93 -3.99 0.17
CA GLN A 289 24.71 -2.92 -0.81
C GLN A 289 24.53 -1.58 -0.09
N SER A 290 25.27 -0.53 -0.49
CA SER A 290 25.04 0.83 0.03
C SER A 290 23.68 1.34 -0.42
N ILE A 291 22.82 1.68 0.54
CA ILE A 291 21.54 2.36 0.27
C ILE A 291 21.84 3.74 -0.31
N GLN A 292 21.15 4.10 -1.40
CA GLN A 292 21.33 5.38 -2.09
C GLN A 292 20.36 6.44 -1.57
N ARG A 293 20.74 7.72 -1.72
CA ARG A 293 19.85 8.86 -1.49
C ARG A 293 18.95 9.05 -2.71
N SER A 294 17.68 8.69 -2.63
CA SER A 294 16.68 9.03 -3.64
C SER A 294 15.86 10.25 -3.22
N ALA A 295 15.37 11.02 -4.21
CA ALA A 295 14.39 12.08 -4.02
C ALA A 295 13.12 11.82 -4.86
N GLU A 296 12.04 12.55 -4.56
CA GLU A 296 10.72 12.47 -5.23
C GLU A 296 10.09 11.06 -5.22
N GLY A 297 10.57 10.11 -4.43
CA GLY A 297 9.94 8.80 -4.27
C GLY A 297 8.84 8.79 -3.22
N ALA A 298 7.98 7.77 -3.29
CA ALA A 298 6.81 7.64 -2.45
C ALA A 298 7.11 6.82 -1.19
N GLY A 299 7.11 7.45 -0.03
CA GLY A 299 7.32 6.78 1.26
C GLY A 299 6.03 6.45 2.01
N PHE A 300 6.07 5.42 2.84
CA PHE A 300 5.07 5.18 3.89
C PHE A 300 5.71 4.46 5.09
N GLY A 301 5.23 4.72 6.32
CA GLY A 301 5.68 4.02 7.53
C GLY A 301 4.52 3.44 8.32
N VAL A 302 4.71 2.27 8.92
CA VAL A 302 3.71 1.61 9.77
C VAL A 302 4.35 1.33 11.13
N SER A 303 3.97 2.14 12.12
CA SER A 303 4.62 2.15 13.44
C SER A 303 4.50 0.78 14.16
N THR A 304 3.33 0.16 14.07
CA THR A 304 3.00 -1.15 14.66
C THR A 304 3.70 -2.34 13.99
N LEU A 305 4.19 -2.18 12.75
CA LEU A 305 4.98 -3.19 12.04
C LEU A 305 6.49 -2.92 12.12
N GLY A 306 6.91 -1.84 12.79
CA GLY A 306 8.32 -1.46 12.94
C GLY A 306 9.03 -1.14 11.63
N ARG A 307 8.30 -0.71 10.59
CA ARG A 307 8.83 -0.63 9.22
C ARG A 307 8.46 0.65 8.49
N GLY A 308 9.42 1.14 7.71
CA GLY A 308 9.26 2.17 6.70
C GLY A 308 9.62 1.64 5.32
N TRP A 309 8.88 2.07 4.29
CA TRP A 309 9.14 1.76 2.89
C TRP A 309 9.31 3.04 2.08
N TYR A 310 10.15 3.00 1.04
CA TYR A 310 10.29 4.05 0.03
C TYR A 310 10.29 3.43 -1.35
N PHE A 311 9.41 3.90 -2.23
CA PHE A 311 9.18 3.36 -3.56
C PHE A 311 9.48 4.39 -4.66
N GLY A 312 10.26 3.98 -5.66
CA GLY A 312 10.60 4.81 -6.81
C GLY A 312 11.41 6.04 -6.43
N GLY A 313 11.09 7.17 -7.06
CA GLY A 313 11.86 8.41 -7.00
C GLY A 313 12.88 8.50 -8.14
N HIS A 314 13.94 9.28 -7.93
CA HIS A 314 15.01 9.46 -8.91
C HIS A 314 16.41 9.58 -8.26
N LEU A 315 17.43 9.42 -9.10
CA LEU A 315 18.83 9.77 -8.82
C LEU A 315 19.38 10.75 -9.88
N ASP A 316 20.02 11.83 -9.45
CA ASP A 316 20.77 12.76 -10.30
C ASP A 316 21.89 13.52 -9.54
N TYR A 317 22.37 14.64 -10.10
CA TYR A 317 23.44 15.47 -9.53
C TYR A 317 23.04 16.29 -8.28
N LEU A 318 21.75 16.33 -7.91
CA LEU A 318 21.23 16.94 -6.67
C LEU A 318 20.93 15.89 -5.59
N THR A 319 20.98 14.59 -5.91
CA THR A 319 20.85 13.50 -4.93
C THR A 319 22.17 12.79 -4.66
N THR A 320 23.02 12.64 -5.67
CA THR A 320 24.15 11.72 -5.63
C THR A 320 25.50 12.44 -5.59
N GLU A 321 26.32 12.10 -4.60
CA GLU A 321 27.64 12.71 -4.38
C GLU A 321 28.57 12.51 -5.59
N GLY A 322 29.24 13.60 -6.00
CA GLY A 322 30.21 13.58 -7.10
C GLY A 322 29.63 13.43 -8.50
N TRP A 323 28.31 13.32 -8.67
CA TRP A 323 27.68 13.30 -9.99
C TRP A 323 27.74 14.66 -10.67
N SER A 324 27.90 14.65 -11.99
CA SER A 324 27.85 15.86 -12.82
C SER A 324 26.42 16.09 -13.33
N ILE A 325 26.03 17.35 -13.52
CA ILE A 325 24.79 17.75 -14.22
C ILE A 325 24.65 17.14 -15.64
N ASN A 326 25.74 16.64 -16.22
CA ASN A 326 25.73 15.91 -17.50
C ASN A 326 25.30 14.43 -17.37
N VAL A 327 25.17 13.90 -16.15
CA VAL A 327 24.59 12.57 -15.90
C VAL A 327 23.07 12.71 -15.93
N ALA A 328 22.40 11.95 -16.80
CA ALA A 328 20.94 12.02 -16.92
C ALA A 328 20.26 11.50 -15.64
N ARG A 329 19.18 12.18 -15.20
CA ARG A 329 18.32 11.75 -14.09
C ARG A 329 17.79 10.34 -14.38
N ILE A 330 18.06 9.40 -13.47
CA ILE A 330 17.57 8.03 -13.51
C ILE A 330 16.29 7.97 -12.68
N TYR A 331 15.17 7.58 -13.28
CA TYR A 331 13.95 7.27 -12.53
C TYR A 331 14.00 5.85 -12.00
N LEU A 332 13.48 5.64 -10.79
CA LEU A 332 13.59 4.38 -10.09
C LEU A 332 12.29 3.56 -10.13
N LYS A 333 12.46 2.24 -10.17
CA LYS A 333 11.42 1.23 -9.92
C LYS A 333 11.63 0.49 -8.59
N SER A 334 12.65 0.89 -7.83
CA SER A 334 13.09 0.22 -6.62
C SER A 334 12.11 0.37 -5.47
N LEU A 335 12.06 -0.64 -4.62
CA LEU A 335 11.44 -0.57 -3.30
C LEU A 335 12.56 -0.84 -2.28
N VAL A 336 12.70 0.02 -1.29
CA VAL A 336 13.54 -0.23 -0.12
C VAL A 336 12.66 -0.28 1.13
N GLU A 337 13.03 -1.15 2.05
CA GLU A 337 12.43 -1.31 3.38
C GLU A 337 13.48 -1.01 4.44
N PHE A 338 13.06 -0.33 5.51
CA PHE A 338 13.84 -0.07 6.70
C PHE A 338 13.07 -0.59 7.92
N THR A 339 13.68 -1.53 8.66
CA THR A 339 13.19 -2.03 9.95
C THR A 339 13.77 -1.15 11.05
N PHE A 340 12.90 -0.54 11.85
CA PHE A 340 13.29 0.39 12.92
C PHE A 340 14.00 -0.35 14.07
N PRO A 341 14.94 0.31 14.79
CA PRO A 341 15.57 -0.25 15.99
C PRO A 341 14.59 -0.85 16.99
N GLY A 342 14.94 -2.00 17.56
CA GLY A 342 14.11 -2.73 18.53
C GLY A 342 12.97 -3.59 17.95
N PHE A 343 12.67 -3.49 16.65
CA PHE A 343 11.63 -4.33 16.02
C PHE A 343 12.20 -5.59 15.36
N SER A 344 11.40 -6.66 15.31
CA SER A 344 11.72 -7.90 14.60
C SER A 344 11.04 -7.93 13.22
N ASN A 345 11.72 -8.53 12.24
CA ASN A 345 11.20 -8.66 10.88
C ASN A 345 11.61 -10.01 10.29
N LYS A 346 10.64 -10.90 10.07
CA LYS A 346 10.87 -12.28 9.63
C LYS A 346 11.40 -12.38 8.19
N ALA A 347 11.16 -11.37 7.37
CA ALA A 347 11.61 -11.33 5.99
C ALA A 347 13.06 -10.83 5.83
N VAL A 348 13.73 -10.44 6.93
CA VAL A 348 15.15 -10.07 7.01
C VAL A 348 15.96 -11.27 7.50
N GLU A 349 16.95 -11.71 6.72
CA GLU A 349 17.78 -12.89 7.04
C GLU A 349 18.61 -12.70 8.32
N SER A 350 19.18 -11.51 8.52
CA SER A 350 19.94 -11.17 9.74
C SER A 350 19.08 -11.09 11.01
N LEU A 351 17.74 -10.97 10.89
CA LEU A 351 16.79 -10.94 11.99
C LEU A 351 16.04 -12.29 12.19
N SER A 352 16.54 -13.35 11.57
CA SER A 352 16.22 -14.74 11.86
C SER A 352 16.21 -15.07 13.37
N ASP A 353 15.51 -16.13 13.76
CA ASP A 353 15.47 -16.67 15.12
C ASP A 353 14.89 -15.73 16.20
N GLY A 354 14.11 -14.72 15.79
CA GLY A 354 13.43 -13.80 16.70
C GLY A 354 14.29 -12.64 17.20
N LYS A 355 15.41 -12.36 16.53
CA LYS A 355 16.24 -11.17 16.77
C LYS A 355 15.46 -9.89 16.40
N THR A 356 15.87 -8.78 17.00
CA THR A 356 15.39 -7.42 16.69
C THR A 356 16.49 -6.59 16.05
N ALA A 357 16.13 -5.59 15.26
CA ALA A 357 17.07 -4.63 14.69
C ALA A 357 17.85 -3.88 15.79
N GLY A 358 19.13 -3.65 15.56
CA GLY A 358 19.99 -2.82 16.44
C GLY A 358 19.77 -1.33 16.22
N ASP A 359 20.62 -0.51 16.82
CA ASP A 359 20.48 0.96 16.86
C ASP A 359 20.52 1.63 15.47
N ASP A 360 21.18 1.02 14.48
CA ASP A 360 21.20 1.45 13.08
C ASP A 360 19.95 1.02 12.28
N GLY A 361 19.05 0.24 12.88
CA GLY A 361 17.97 -0.48 12.21
C GLY A 361 18.50 -1.59 11.27
N VAL A 362 17.67 -2.08 10.34
CA VAL A 362 18.12 -2.96 9.24
C VAL A 362 17.40 -2.62 7.94
N TRP A 363 18.16 -2.51 6.84
CA TRP A 363 17.64 -2.25 5.50
C TRP A 363 17.47 -3.52 4.67
N ARG A 364 16.47 -3.53 3.78
CA ARG A 364 16.35 -4.47 2.65
C ARG A 364 16.14 -3.70 1.35
N ASN A 365 16.78 -4.14 0.28
CA ASN A 365 16.48 -3.72 -1.08
C ASN A 365 15.58 -4.82 -1.70
N ILE A 366 14.32 -4.49 -1.97
CA ILE A 366 13.25 -5.41 -2.39
C ILE A 366 12.78 -5.08 -3.81
N THR A 367 13.74 -4.64 -4.64
CA THR A 367 13.53 -4.29 -6.05
C THR A 367 13.24 -5.51 -6.93
N GLU A 368 13.64 -6.71 -6.51
CA GLU A 368 13.29 -7.98 -7.19
C GLU A 368 11.93 -8.56 -6.74
N GLY A 369 11.12 -7.81 -5.97
CA GLY A 369 9.80 -8.21 -5.44
C GLY A 369 8.67 -8.45 -6.46
N GLY A 370 8.96 -9.07 -7.61
CA GLY A 370 7.98 -9.54 -8.59
C GLY A 370 7.81 -8.66 -9.83
N LEU A 371 6.86 -7.72 -9.80
CA LEU A 371 6.40 -7.05 -11.02
C LEU A 371 7.36 -6.00 -11.60
N GLN A 372 8.46 -5.67 -10.95
CA GLN A 372 9.40 -4.62 -11.35
C GLN A 372 10.02 -4.85 -12.75
N ASP A 373 10.11 -6.09 -13.24
CA ASP A 373 10.55 -6.41 -14.61
C ASP A 373 9.39 -6.60 -15.61
N SER A 374 8.14 -6.51 -15.14
CA SER A 374 6.95 -6.73 -15.97
C SER A 374 6.60 -5.49 -16.82
N ALA A 375 6.19 -5.71 -18.06
CA ALA A 375 5.72 -4.65 -18.94
C ALA A 375 4.49 -3.96 -18.34
N GLY A 376 4.63 -2.67 -18.04
CA GLY A 376 3.58 -1.86 -17.41
C GLY A 376 3.72 -1.68 -15.90
N PHE A 377 4.77 -2.21 -15.26
CA PHE A 377 5.29 -1.62 -14.02
C PHE A 377 6.28 -0.53 -14.41
N THR A 378 6.00 0.72 -14.03
CA THR A 378 6.75 1.90 -14.49
C THR A 378 7.66 2.43 -13.40
N GLU A 379 8.92 2.70 -13.76
CA GLU A 379 9.77 3.66 -13.05
C GLU A 379 8.99 4.98 -12.83
N ARG A 380 9.01 5.52 -11.60
CA ARG A 380 8.26 6.75 -11.29
C ARG A 380 8.80 7.51 -10.08
N ALA A 381 8.81 8.82 -10.23
CA ALA A 381 8.87 9.81 -9.15
C ALA A 381 7.48 10.43 -8.92
N ASP A 382 7.37 11.30 -7.92
CA ASP A 382 6.21 12.11 -7.54
C ASP A 382 4.91 11.30 -7.29
N GLY A 383 5.05 10.07 -6.80
CA GLY A 383 3.95 9.13 -6.55
C GLY A 383 3.46 9.10 -5.11
N LEU A 384 2.51 8.21 -4.85
CA LEU A 384 1.98 7.89 -3.52
C LEU A 384 2.23 6.42 -3.17
N LEU A 385 2.47 6.18 -1.88
CA LEU A 385 2.54 4.87 -1.25
C LEU A 385 1.64 4.94 0.00
N LEU A 386 0.73 3.98 0.18
CA LEU A 386 -0.28 4.01 1.26
C LEU A 386 -0.51 2.62 1.85
N TYR A 387 -0.63 2.51 3.17
CA TYR A 387 -0.91 1.24 3.85
C TYR A 387 -2.41 0.94 3.99
N VAL A 388 -2.79 -0.34 3.85
CA VAL A 388 -4.11 -0.87 4.24
C VAL A 388 -3.95 -2.23 4.95
N PRO A 389 -4.44 -2.39 6.19
CA PRO A 389 -4.32 -3.65 6.95
C PRO A 389 -5.29 -4.75 6.45
N GLY A 390 -5.06 -5.99 6.90
CA GLY A 390 -5.95 -7.15 6.73
C GLY A 390 -5.81 -7.94 5.42
N PHE A 391 -5.49 -7.27 4.32
CA PHE A 391 -5.24 -7.94 3.05
C PHE A 391 -3.84 -8.58 3.07
N GLY A 392 -3.77 -9.84 3.47
CA GLY A 392 -2.51 -10.51 3.79
C GLY A 392 -2.09 -10.29 5.25
N ASP A 393 -1.20 -11.14 5.76
CA ASP A 393 -0.95 -11.32 7.21
C ASP A 393 -0.34 -10.08 7.88
N GLU A 394 0.26 -9.18 7.08
CA GLU A 394 0.83 -7.90 7.50
C GLU A 394 0.24 -6.72 6.71
N GLY A 395 -0.86 -6.92 5.97
CA GLY A 395 -1.49 -5.91 5.10
C GLY A 395 -0.80 -5.67 3.76
N ILE A 396 -1.25 -4.62 3.06
CA ILE A 396 -0.75 -4.19 1.75
C ILE A 396 -0.25 -2.75 1.74
N LEU A 397 0.67 -2.46 0.80
CA LEU A 397 0.94 -1.09 0.33
C LEU A 397 0.32 -0.87 -1.06
N LEU A 398 -0.10 0.37 -1.33
CA LEU A 398 -0.70 0.80 -2.58
C LEU A 398 0.20 1.83 -3.27
N GLY A 399 0.77 1.48 -4.42
CA GLY A 399 1.51 2.38 -5.29
C GLY A 399 0.59 3.01 -6.34
N LEU A 400 0.45 4.34 -6.33
CA LEU A 400 -0.41 5.09 -7.26
C LEU A 400 0.17 6.47 -7.61
N ALA A 401 -0.42 7.13 -8.62
CA ALA A 401 0.05 8.40 -9.18
C ALA A 401 1.53 8.35 -9.63
N GLY A 402 2.16 9.52 -9.82
CA GLY A 402 3.57 9.63 -10.19
C GLY A 402 3.86 9.40 -11.68
N GLY A 403 5.12 9.60 -12.06
CA GLY A 403 5.58 9.42 -13.43
C GLY A 403 7.05 9.77 -13.66
N THR A 404 7.37 10.10 -14.90
CA THR A 404 8.68 10.51 -15.39
C THR A 404 8.56 11.80 -16.21
N ASN A 405 9.68 12.36 -16.65
CA ASN A 405 9.70 13.44 -17.65
C ASN A 405 9.15 13.08 -19.05
N LYS A 406 8.57 11.87 -19.24
CA LYS A 406 8.01 11.37 -20.51
C LYS A 406 6.60 10.77 -20.40
N SER A 407 6.18 10.30 -19.22
CA SER A 407 4.97 9.50 -19.05
C SER A 407 4.45 9.48 -17.61
N PHE A 408 3.16 9.21 -17.41
CA PHE A 408 2.55 9.07 -16.08
C PHE A 408 2.01 7.65 -15.84
N THR A 409 2.04 7.23 -14.58
CA THR A 409 1.25 6.08 -14.10
C THR A 409 -0.23 6.34 -14.40
N GLN A 410 -0.93 5.32 -14.89
CA GLN A 410 -2.37 5.41 -15.17
C GLN A 410 -3.18 5.09 -13.92
N MET A 411 -4.23 5.87 -13.65
CA MET A 411 -5.08 5.70 -12.46
C MET A 411 -6.08 4.52 -12.57
N ASN A 412 -6.02 3.76 -13.69
CA ASN A 412 -6.87 2.62 -14.00
C ASN A 412 -6.37 1.30 -13.40
N VAL A 413 -5.12 1.25 -12.93
CA VAL A 413 -4.50 0.10 -12.27
C VAL A 413 -3.64 0.61 -11.12
N ILE A 414 -3.84 0.06 -9.93
CA ILE A 414 -3.01 0.31 -8.74
C ILE A 414 -1.98 -0.81 -8.63
N ASP A 415 -0.74 -0.47 -8.30
CA ASP A 415 0.25 -1.46 -7.90
C ASP A 415 0.04 -1.80 -6.42
N VAL A 416 -0.07 -3.08 -6.07
CA VAL A 416 -0.43 -3.54 -4.73
C VAL A 416 0.64 -4.48 -4.21
N TYR A 417 1.33 -4.10 -3.14
CA TYR A 417 2.40 -4.88 -2.52
C TYR A 417 1.87 -5.71 -1.34
N ASP A 418 2.03 -7.03 -1.40
CA ASP A 418 1.83 -7.94 -0.26
C ASP A 418 3.06 -7.83 0.66
N ILE A 419 2.90 -7.20 1.82
CA ILE A 419 4.01 -6.93 2.74
C ILE A 419 4.60 -8.25 3.24
N ALA A 420 3.72 -9.18 3.66
CA ALA A 420 4.11 -10.45 4.28
C ALA A 420 4.89 -11.36 3.32
N LYS A 421 4.56 -11.37 2.02
CA LYS A 421 5.25 -12.17 0.98
C LYS A 421 6.25 -11.37 0.15
N SER A 422 6.51 -10.12 0.54
CA SER A 422 7.37 -9.18 -0.17
C SER A 422 7.20 -9.19 -1.70
N THR A 423 5.95 -9.08 -2.19
CA THR A 423 5.61 -9.30 -3.62
C THR A 423 4.59 -8.29 -4.15
N TRP A 424 4.85 -7.70 -5.33
CA TRP A 424 3.91 -6.84 -6.05
C TRP A 424 2.86 -7.59 -6.88
N TYR A 425 1.68 -6.99 -6.94
CA TYR A 425 0.51 -7.36 -7.73
C TYR A 425 -0.07 -6.12 -8.41
N LYS A 426 -1.05 -6.29 -9.31
CA LYS A 426 -1.77 -5.19 -9.98
C LYS A 426 -3.26 -5.37 -9.83
N GLN A 427 -3.97 -4.29 -9.46
CA GLN A 427 -5.42 -4.27 -9.30
C GLN A 427 -6.07 -3.19 -10.17
N THR A 428 -6.93 -3.61 -11.09
CA THR A 428 -7.73 -2.70 -11.93
C THR A 428 -8.76 -1.95 -11.10
N THR A 429 -8.92 -0.65 -11.35
CA THR A 429 -9.93 0.21 -10.70
C THR A 429 -11.23 0.32 -11.50
N SER A 430 -12.28 0.82 -10.86
CA SER A 430 -13.56 1.14 -11.49
C SER A 430 -14.08 2.52 -11.06
N GLY A 431 -15.29 2.90 -11.49
CA GLY A 431 -15.89 4.21 -11.18
C GLY A 431 -15.45 5.34 -12.11
N LYS A 432 -15.72 6.61 -11.71
CA LYS A 432 -15.19 7.78 -12.43
C LYS A 432 -13.77 8.02 -11.93
N MET A 433 -12.82 8.14 -12.84
CA MET A 433 -11.39 8.12 -12.53
C MET A 433 -10.78 9.54 -12.50
N PRO A 434 -9.83 9.83 -11.59
CA PRO A 434 -9.01 11.03 -11.67
C PRO A 434 -8.11 11.03 -12.92
N GLU A 435 -7.83 12.22 -13.44
CA GLU A 435 -6.69 12.40 -14.35
C GLU A 435 -5.38 12.01 -13.66
N TYR A 436 -4.47 11.41 -14.43
CA TYR A 436 -3.11 11.12 -13.98
C TYR A 436 -2.39 12.40 -13.54
N ARG A 437 -1.51 12.26 -12.54
CA ARG A 437 -0.94 13.39 -11.80
C ARG A 437 0.34 12.99 -11.07
N VAL A 438 1.13 14.00 -10.74
CA VAL A 438 2.33 13.93 -9.91
C VAL A 438 2.17 14.81 -8.67
N ASN A 439 2.85 14.45 -7.59
CA ASN A 439 2.87 15.17 -6.32
C ASN A 439 1.49 15.59 -5.73
N PRO A 440 0.43 14.76 -5.82
CA PRO A 440 -0.71 14.89 -4.91
C PRO A 440 -0.27 14.47 -3.49
N CYS A 441 -1.09 14.78 -2.49
CA CYS A 441 -1.04 14.05 -1.22
C CYS A 441 -2.13 12.98 -1.18
N ALA A 442 -2.02 12.04 -0.24
CA ALA A 442 -3.15 11.22 0.17
C ALA A 442 -3.03 10.72 1.61
N VAL A 443 -4.18 10.40 2.20
CA VAL A 443 -4.33 9.70 3.49
C VAL A 443 -5.34 8.56 3.34
N VAL A 444 -5.47 7.70 4.36
CA VAL A 444 -6.46 6.63 4.39
C VAL A 444 -7.28 6.73 5.68
N ALA A 445 -8.56 6.38 5.62
CA ALA A 445 -9.45 6.29 6.78
C ALA A 445 -10.21 4.96 6.81
N ALA A 446 -10.37 4.37 8.01
CA ALA A 446 -11.03 3.08 8.20
C ALA A 446 -12.45 3.20 8.78
N ALA A 447 -13.43 2.55 8.16
CA ALA A 447 -14.76 2.35 8.72
C ALA A 447 -14.68 1.66 10.10
N ALA A 448 -15.60 1.96 11.02
CA ALA A 448 -15.53 1.46 12.40
C ALA A 448 -15.58 -0.08 12.51
N ASP A 449 -16.28 -0.77 11.61
CA ASP A 449 -16.27 -2.25 11.54
C ASP A 449 -15.11 -2.83 10.68
N GLY A 450 -14.31 -1.98 10.05
CA GLY A 450 -13.21 -2.33 9.14
C GLY A 450 -13.63 -2.79 7.73
N SER A 451 -14.93 -2.88 7.42
CA SER A 451 -15.44 -3.38 6.13
C SER A 451 -15.01 -2.56 4.91
N SER A 452 -14.61 -1.30 5.10
CA SER A 452 -14.00 -0.49 4.05
C SER A 452 -12.88 0.43 4.56
N TYR A 453 -11.89 0.62 3.71
CA TYR A 453 -10.81 1.58 3.87
C TYR A 453 -10.88 2.55 2.67
N ASN A 454 -10.83 3.85 2.94
CA ASN A 454 -11.06 4.87 1.95
C ASN A 454 -9.82 5.76 1.84
N VAL A 455 -9.16 5.72 0.68
CA VAL A 455 -8.01 6.57 0.34
C VAL A 455 -8.53 7.93 -0.10
N TYR A 456 -8.14 9.01 0.56
CA TYR A 456 -8.46 10.39 0.19
C TYR A 456 -7.24 11.02 -0.47
N MET A 457 -7.34 11.42 -1.74
CA MET A 457 -6.26 12.01 -2.53
C MET A 457 -6.63 13.44 -2.96
N PHE A 458 -5.74 14.40 -2.68
CA PHE A 458 -5.94 15.82 -2.99
C PHE A 458 -4.85 16.37 -3.93
N GLY A 459 -5.27 17.25 -4.83
CA GLY A 459 -4.38 18.08 -5.63
C GLY A 459 -3.38 17.33 -6.51
N GLY A 460 -2.14 17.82 -6.56
CA GLY A 460 -1.10 17.39 -7.49
C GLY A 460 -1.04 18.26 -8.74
N GLN A 461 -0.28 17.85 -9.76
CA GLN A 461 -0.13 18.58 -11.02
C GLN A 461 0.12 17.65 -12.22
N ASN A 462 0.09 18.19 -13.45
CA ASN A 462 0.69 17.57 -14.63
C ASN A 462 2.16 18.02 -14.78
N LEU A 463 3.04 17.13 -15.27
CA LEU A 463 4.40 17.50 -15.73
C LEU A 463 4.46 17.87 -17.23
N LEU A 464 3.44 17.48 -18.00
CA LEU A 464 3.44 17.53 -19.46
C LEU A 464 2.19 18.26 -20.00
N PRO A 465 2.32 19.07 -21.07
CA PRO A 465 3.57 19.44 -21.71
C PRO A 465 4.44 20.33 -20.79
N TYR A 466 5.76 20.24 -20.96
CA TYR A 466 6.71 20.99 -20.12
C TYR A 466 6.57 22.50 -20.38
N GLY A 467 6.44 23.28 -19.31
CA GLY A 467 6.13 24.72 -19.36
C GLY A 467 4.64 25.03 -19.16
N GLU A 468 3.76 24.03 -19.19
CA GLU A 468 2.31 24.14 -18.95
C GLU A 468 1.88 23.27 -17.75
N GLN A 469 2.74 23.17 -16.72
CA GLN A 469 2.42 22.48 -15.48
C GLN A 469 1.37 23.27 -14.68
N LYS A 470 0.19 22.68 -14.52
CA LYS A 470 -0.94 23.23 -13.77
C LYS A 470 -1.21 22.38 -12.52
N GLN A 471 -1.27 23.05 -11.38
CA GLN A 471 -1.65 22.44 -10.10
C GLN A 471 -3.16 22.17 -10.05
N LYS A 472 -3.57 21.26 -9.18
CA LYS A 472 -4.95 20.81 -9.00
C LYS A 472 -5.47 21.07 -7.58
N ASP A 473 -6.78 21.18 -7.48
CA ASP A 473 -7.60 21.48 -6.31
C ASP A 473 -8.76 20.47 -6.13
N ASP A 474 -8.73 19.37 -6.89
CA ASP A 474 -9.74 18.31 -6.84
C ASP A 474 -9.44 17.24 -5.76
N MET A 475 -10.50 16.70 -5.19
CA MET A 475 -10.48 15.65 -4.16
C MET A 475 -11.12 14.37 -4.70
N TRP A 476 -10.44 13.25 -4.50
CA TRP A 476 -10.86 11.93 -4.98
C TRP A 476 -10.75 10.88 -3.88
N ILE A 477 -11.71 9.96 -3.86
CA ILE A 477 -11.70 8.81 -2.96
C ILE A 477 -11.50 7.53 -3.77
N LEU A 478 -10.55 6.67 -3.38
CA LEU A 478 -10.46 5.29 -3.84
C LEU A 478 -10.89 4.37 -2.68
N SER A 479 -12.01 3.67 -2.85
CA SER A 479 -12.59 2.83 -1.80
C SER A 479 -12.22 1.36 -1.95
N ILE A 480 -11.73 0.75 -0.87
CA ILE A 480 -11.17 -0.60 -0.78
C ILE A 480 -12.03 -1.40 0.23
N PRO A 481 -12.41 -2.66 -0.05
CA PRO A 481 -11.91 -3.55 -1.10
C PRO A 481 -12.44 -3.33 -2.52
N SER A 482 -13.39 -2.42 -2.79
CA SER A 482 -14.02 -2.34 -4.12
C SER A 482 -13.08 -1.93 -5.28
N PHE A 483 -12.00 -1.19 -4.98
CA PHE A 483 -11.15 -0.45 -5.92
C PHE A 483 -11.94 0.48 -6.85
N THR A 484 -12.94 1.16 -6.29
CA THR A 484 -13.78 2.13 -7.02
C THR A 484 -13.32 3.56 -6.72
N TRP A 485 -13.05 4.34 -7.77
CA TRP A 485 -12.82 5.77 -7.69
C TRP A 485 -14.14 6.55 -7.63
N ILE A 486 -14.19 7.51 -6.71
CA ILE A 486 -15.35 8.34 -6.38
C ILE A 486 -14.87 9.81 -6.36
N PRO A 487 -15.43 10.71 -7.19
CA PRO A 487 -15.16 12.15 -7.07
C PRO A 487 -15.86 12.71 -5.84
N VAL A 488 -15.23 13.66 -5.14
CA VAL A 488 -15.92 14.47 -4.13
C VAL A 488 -16.52 15.72 -4.79
N ASP A 489 -17.72 16.12 -4.36
CA ASP A 489 -18.34 17.38 -4.77
C ASP A 489 -17.70 18.56 -4.02
N MET A 490 -16.88 19.32 -4.73
CA MET A 490 -16.20 20.51 -4.22
C MET A 490 -16.97 21.80 -4.49
N ASP A 491 -18.10 21.74 -5.21
CA ASP A 491 -18.88 22.93 -5.56
C ASP A 491 -19.43 23.61 -4.30
N LYS A 492 -19.30 24.94 -4.23
CA LYS A 492 -19.70 25.79 -3.10
C LYS A 492 -18.87 25.60 -1.81
N GLN A 493 -17.70 24.95 -1.89
CA GLN A 493 -16.75 24.88 -0.78
C GLN A 493 -15.68 25.99 -0.85
N SER A 494 -15.10 26.34 0.31
CA SER A 494 -13.88 27.16 0.38
C SER A 494 -12.65 26.29 0.17
N ILE A 495 -12.42 25.88 -1.08
CA ILE A 495 -11.29 25.02 -1.46
C ILE A 495 -9.96 25.79 -1.28
N PRO A 496 -8.90 25.17 -0.72
CA PRO A 496 -7.54 25.73 -0.75
C PRO A 496 -7.06 25.93 -2.18
N TYR A 497 -6.15 26.90 -2.40
CA TYR A 497 -5.52 27.09 -3.72
C TYR A 497 -4.89 25.79 -4.22
N ALA A 498 -5.03 25.55 -5.53
CA ALA A 498 -4.51 24.39 -6.24
C ALA A 498 -3.01 24.19 -5.96
N ARG A 499 -2.60 22.95 -5.63
CA ARG A 499 -1.26 22.70 -5.08
C ARG A 499 -0.68 21.33 -5.40
N ALA A 500 0.64 21.28 -5.50
CA ALA A 500 1.44 20.05 -5.59
C ALA A 500 2.60 20.09 -4.59
N GLY A 501 3.14 18.93 -4.20
CA GLY A 501 4.28 18.86 -3.27
C GLY A 501 3.94 19.33 -1.86
N HIS A 502 2.70 19.05 -1.46
CA HIS A 502 2.15 19.27 -0.12
C HIS A 502 2.10 17.94 0.62
N SER A 503 2.19 17.97 1.94
CA SER A 503 2.01 16.77 2.78
C SER A 503 0.57 16.73 3.31
N CYS A 504 0.06 15.52 3.57
CA CYS A 504 -1.22 15.34 4.22
C CYS A 504 -1.14 14.21 5.25
N HIS A 505 -1.82 14.41 6.37
CA HIS A 505 -1.80 13.50 7.52
C HIS A 505 -3.21 13.35 8.09
N VAL A 506 -3.52 12.18 8.63
CA VAL A 506 -4.83 11.90 9.24
C VAL A 506 -4.72 11.94 10.76
N TRP A 507 -5.62 12.70 11.40
CA TRP A 507 -5.84 12.63 12.84
C TRP A 507 -7.29 12.94 13.18
N ASP A 508 -7.87 12.22 14.14
CA ASP A 508 -9.26 12.38 14.57
C ASP A 508 -10.27 12.48 13.40
N GLY A 509 -10.15 11.59 12.41
CA GLY A 509 -11.03 11.53 11.23
C GLY A 509 -10.92 12.72 10.25
N GLN A 510 -9.98 13.64 10.49
CA GLN A 510 -9.71 14.80 9.65
C GLN A 510 -8.38 14.62 8.91
N MET A 511 -8.32 15.09 7.67
CA MET A 511 -7.07 15.24 6.92
C MET A 511 -6.54 16.66 7.16
N ILE A 512 -5.35 16.77 7.75
CA ILE A 512 -4.57 17.99 7.81
C ILE A 512 -3.73 18.06 6.53
N VAL A 513 -3.74 19.21 5.86
CA VAL A 513 -2.92 19.48 4.67
C VAL A 513 -1.94 20.59 4.99
N VAL A 514 -0.65 20.38 4.67
CA VAL A 514 0.41 21.35 4.97
C VAL A 514 1.17 21.73 3.70
N GLY A 515 1.24 23.05 3.47
CA GLY A 515 2.05 23.67 2.43
C GLY A 515 1.62 23.27 1.02
N GLY A 516 2.59 23.31 0.11
CA GLY A 516 2.44 23.01 -1.31
C GLY A 516 2.90 24.15 -2.20
N TYR A 517 3.42 23.81 -3.37
CA TYR A 517 3.65 24.76 -4.44
C TYR A 517 2.30 25.14 -5.05
N VAL A 518 1.92 26.41 -4.90
CA VAL A 518 0.65 27.02 -5.34
C VAL A 518 0.79 27.82 -6.65
N GLY A 519 1.78 27.51 -7.47
CA GLY A 519 2.04 28.24 -8.71
C GLY A 519 2.36 29.72 -8.49
N GLN A 520 1.89 30.54 -9.42
CA GLN A 520 1.96 32.02 -9.37
C GLN A 520 0.64 32.65 -8.91
N ASP A 521 -0.41 31.85 -8.64
CA ASP A 521 -1.76 32.32 -8.36
C ASP A 521 -1.91 33.02 -7.00
N LEU A 522 -0.95 32.78 -6.09
CA LEU A 522 -0.91 33.33 -4.74
C LEU A 522 0.52 33.72 -4.36
N SER A 523 0.72 34.95 -3.86
CA SER A 523 2.04 35.48 -3.52
C SER A 523 2.64 34.87 -2.25
N CYS A 524 1.84 34.75 -1.18
CA CYS A 524 2.15 33.99 0.04
C CYS A 524 0.96 33.11 0.46
N ASP A 525 1.26 31.87 0.83
CA ASP A 525 0.31 30.92 1.40
C ASP A 525 0.68 30.67 2.87
N SER A 526 0.23 31.57 3.74
CA SER A 526 0.56 31.61 5.16
C SER A 526 -0.71 31.57 6.02
N PRO A 527 -0.82 30.68 7.03
CA PRO A 527 0.18 29.70 7.45
C PRO A 527 0.29 28.46 6.53
N GLY A 528 -0.51 28.39 5.45
CA GLY A 528 -0.47 27.28 4.49
C GLY A 528 -0.96 25.93 5.04
N ILE A 529 -1.78 25.96 6.09
CA ILE A 529 -2.33 24.76 6.74
C ILE A 529 -3.84 24.75 6.62
N TYR A 530 -4.39 23.62 6.19
CA TYR A 530 -5.82 23.45 5.89
C TYR A 530 -6.35 22.13 6.49
N VAL A 531 -7.65 22.07 6.76
CA VAL A 531 -8.29 20.91 7.39
C VAL A 531 -9.50 20.46 6.57
N PHE A 532 -9.55 19.18 6.22
CA PHE A 532 -10.66 18.56 5.53
C PHE A 532 -11.27 17.45 6.40
N ASN A 533 -12.54 17.60 6.78
CA ASN A 533 -13.30 16.58 7.49
C ASN A 533 -13.71 15.47 6.52
N MET A 534 -13.11 14.29 6.69
CA MET A 534 -13.27 13.19 5.74
C MET A 534 -14.64 12.51 5.83
N SER A 535 -15.35 12.67 6.95
CA SER A 535 -16.72 12.16 7.17
C SER A 535 -17.78 13.07 6.51
N SER A 536 -17.63 14.39 6.68
CA SER A 536 -18.56 15.39 6.11
C SER A 536 -18.27 15.74 4.65
N LEU A 537 -17.07 15.38 4.16
CA LEU A 537 -16.49 15.75 2.87
C LEU A 537 -16.32 17.26 2.67
N LYS A 538 -15.87 17.97 3.72
CA LYS A 538 -15.76 19.43 3.69
C LYS A 538 -14.42 19.97 4.18
N TRP A 539 -13.99 21.07 3.56
CA TRP A 539 -13.00 21.97 4.15
C TRP A 539 -13.60 22.72 5.34
N GLU A 540 -12.91 22.67 6.48
CA GLU A 540 -13.33 23.28 7.75
C GLU A 540 -12.38 24.42 8.13
N SER A 541 -12.88 25.45 8.83
CA SER A 541 -12.02 26.56 9.32
C SER A 541 -11.20 26.21 10.55
N GLN A 542 -11.34 24.99 11.08
CA GLN A 542 -10.68 24.54 12.30
C GLN A 542 -10.35 23.05 12.27
N PHE A 543 -9.27 22.67 12.94
CA PHE A 543 -9.06 21.31 13.40
C PHE A 543 -9.77 21.09 14.74
N THR A 544 -10.40 19.93 14.90
CA THR A 544 -11.12 19.53 16.13
C THR A 544 -10.46 18.29 16.74
N ALA A 545 -9.82 18.42 17.90
CA ALA A 545 -9.25 17.28 18.61
C ALA A 545 -10.35 16.44 19.27
N LEU A 546 -10.66 15.29 18.69
CA LEU A 546 -11.63 14.31 19.19
C LEU A 546 -10.99 13.35 20.19
N THR A 547 -9.73 12.93 20.00
CA THR A 547 -8.96 12.17 21.01
C THR A 547 -8.58 13.07 22.18
N GLY A 548 -8.03 14.25 21.89
CA GLY A 548 -7.57 15.22 22.89
C GLY A 548 -6.46 14.65 23.78
N GLU A 549 -6.53 14.94 25.09
CA GLU A 549 -5.62 14.41 26.13
C GLU A 549 -5.53 12.87 26.22
N ARG A 550 -6.36 12.12 25.47
CA ARG A 550 -6.25 10.66 25.34
C ARG A 550 -5.17 10.21 24.37
N ALA A 551 -4.73 11.09 23.46
CA ALA A 551 -3.57 10.87 22.59
C ALA A 551 -2.25 10.79 23.40
N LEU A 552 -2.20 11.46 24.55
CA LEU A 552 -1.04 11.47 25.45
C LEU A 552 -1.03 10.31 26.46
N ARG A 553 -1.93 9.32 26.30
CA ARG A 553 -2.10 8.20 27.24
C ARG A 553 -1.94 6.87 26.51
N THR A 554 -0.98 6.08 26.95
CA THR A 554 -0.79 4.68 26.51
C THR A 554 -2.07 3.88 26.72
N TRP A 555 -2.47 3.08 25.74
CA TRP A 555 -3.58 2.13 25.89
C TRP A 555 -3.09 0.82 26.51
N ASN A 556 -3.75 0.35 27.56
CA ASN A 556 -3.32 -0.81 28.35
C ASN A 556 -3.87 -2.17 27.89
N GLY A 557 -4.51 -2.22 26.71
CA GLY A 557 -5.10 -3.43 26.14
C GLY A 557 -6.54 -3.75 26.58
N LYS A 558 -7.14 -2.94 27.47
CA LYS A 558 -8.49 -3.19 28.00
C LYS A 558 -9.55 -2.26 27.41
N SER A 559 -10.80 -2.73 27.41
CA SER A 559 -11.95 -2.01 26.85
C SER A 559 -12.44 -0.83 27.71
N ASP A 560 -12.19 -0.86 29.02
CA ASP A 560 -12.52 0.21 29.97
C ASP A 560 -11.50 1.37 29.98
N ASP A 561 -10.31 1.14 29.45
CA ASP A 561 -9.31 2.19 29.26
C ASP A 561 -9.72 3.18 28.16
N SER A 562 -9.36 4.44 28.37
CA SER A 562 -9.64 5.57 27.48
C SER A 562 -8.42 6.01 26.64
N GLY A 563 -7.22 5.51 26.92
CA GLY A 563 -6.00 5.82 26.14
C GLY A 563 -6.17 5.49 24.66
N ASN A 564 -5.66 6.37 23.78
CA ASN A 564 -5.73 6.21 22.32
C ASN A 564 -4.58 6.97 21.63
N PRO A 565 -3.32 6.55 21.81
CA PRO A 565 -2.15 7.33 21.40
C PRO A 565 -1.90 7.32 19.88
N LEU A 566 -2.63 6.48 19.14
CA LEU A 566 -2.59 6.38 17.67
C LEU A 566 -3.87 6.92 17.00
N ALA A 567 -4.80 7.51 17.78
CA ALA A 567 -6.12 7.93 17.31
C ALA A 567 -6.84 6.90 16.41
N GLN A 568 -6.82 5.63 16.81
CA GLN A 568 -7.56 4.54 16.15
C GLN A 568 -9.05 4.58 16.56
N GLN A 569 -9.94 3.99 15.76
CA GLN A 569 -11.34 3.81 16.18
C GLN A 569 -11.42 3.03 17.51
N ALA A 570 -12.43 3.31 18.35
CA ALA A 570 -12.44 2.87 19.76
C ALA A 570 -12.37 1.34 19.96
N ASN A 571 -12.93 0.58 19.01
CA ASN A 571 -12.96 -0.88 18.91
C ASN A 571 -11.81 -1.48 18.08
N GLN A 572 -10.93 -0.64 17.53
CA GLN A 572 -9.79 -1.02 16.68
C GLN A 572 -8.43 -0.75 17.34
N ARG A 573 -8.42 -0.25 18.58
CA ARG A 573 -7.18 0.14 19.29
C ARG A 573 -6.21 -1.02 19.44
N GLY A 574 -4.92 -0.76 19.22
CA GLY A 574 -3.87 -1.74 19.42
C GLY A 574 -2.55 -1.39 18.72
N PHE A 575 -1.54 -2.23 18.98
CA PHE A 575 -0.16 -2.04 18.52
C PHE A 575 0.38 -3.25 17.71
N ASP A 576 -0.49 -4.18 17.32
CA ASP A 576 -0.16 -5.35 16.47
C ASP A 576 -0.81 -5.23 15.07
N SER A 577 -0.58 -6.20 14.18
CA SER A 577 -1.14 -6.21 12.82
C SER A 577 -2.66 -6.42 12.76
N LYS A 578 -3.34 -6.64 13.89
CA LYS A 578 -4.81 -6.72 13.98
C LYS A 578 -5.44 -5.39 14.35
N ALA A 579 -4.66 -4.46 14.91
CA ALA A 579 -5.11 -3.11 15.19
C ALA A 579 -5.53 -2.38 13.90
N GLY A 580 -6.49 -1.48 14.03
CA GLY A 580 -6.96 -0.68 12.91
C GLY A 580 -6.05 0.50 12.60
N LEU A 581 -6.46 1.26 11.60
CA LEU A 581 -5.66 2.33 11.05
C LEU A 581 -5.55 3.53 12.01
N GLU A 582 -4.33 4.05 12.12
CA GLU A 582 -4.02 5.26 12.89
C GLU A 582 -4.81 6.48 12.37
N GLY A 583 -5.04 7.48 13.23
CA GLY A 583 -5.74 8.72 12.93
C GLY A 583 -7.25 8.61 12.62
N SER A 584 -7.81 7.42 12.44
CA SER A 584 -9.21 7.20 12.03
C SER A 584 -10.28 7.41 13.11
N TYR A 585 -9.93 7.83 14.33
CA TYR A 585 -10.89 7.98 15.44
C TYR A 585 -11.98 9.03 15.13
N GLY A 586 -13.25 8.61 15.15
CA GLY A 586 -14.38 9.51 14.86
C GLY A 586 -14.60 9.76 13.36
N TYR A 587 -13.93 8.99 12.49
CA TYR A 587 -14.30 8.89 11.09
C TYR A 587 -15.60 8.08 10.93
N ASP A 588 -16.50 8.59 10.08
CA ASP A 588 -17.68 7.88 9.58
C ASP A 588 -17.59 7.80 8.04
N VAL A 589 -17.98 6.66 7.46
CA VAL A 589 -18.01 6.46 6.01
C VAL A 589 -19.00 7.45 5.38
N PRO A 590 -18.58 8.37 4.48
CA PRO A 590 -19.45 9.41 3.97
C PRO A 590 -20.64 8.88 3.16
N PRO A 591 -21.79 9.59 3.14
CA PRO A 591 -22.94 9.22 2.30
C PRO A 591 -22.60 9.03 0.81
N ALA A 592 -21.65 9.80 0.28
CA ALA A 592 -21.16 9.61 -1.10
C ALA A 592 -20.47 8.25 -1.31
N VAL A 593 -19.66 7.81 -0.33
CA VAL A 593 -19.01 6.49 -0.35
C VAL A 593 -20.04 5.38 -0.14
N GLN A 594 -20.93 5.52 0.86
CA GLN A 594 -22.04 4.59 1.11
C GLN A 594 -22.90 4.38 -0.15
N SER A 595 -23.13 5.43 -0.95
CA SER A 595 -23.93 5.33 -2.20
C SER A 595 -23.29 4.45 -3.29
N VAL A 596 -21.97 4.20 -3.20
CA VAL A 596 -21.20 3.42 -4.17
C VAL A 596 -20.90 2.01 -3.65
N ILE A 597 -20.49 1.87 -2.39
CA ILE A 597 -20.07 0.57 -1.80
C ILE A 597 -21.12 -0.10 -0.91
N GLY A 598 -22.26 0.55 -0.66
CA GLY A 598 -23.25 0.14 0.33
C GLY A 598 -22.82 0.45 1.77
N GLY A 599 -23.55 -0.12 2.73
CA GLY A 599 -23.29 0.06 4.16
C GLY A 599 -23.94 1.31 4.76
N LYS A 600 -23.29 1.85 5.79
CA LYS A 600 -23.69 2.97 6.66
C LYS A 600 -22.44 3.71 7.16
N GLU A 601 -22.66 4.78 7.93
CA GLU A 601 -21.64 5.58 8.63
C GLU A 601 -20.58 4.72 9.35
N THR A 602 -21.00 3.73 10.14
CA THR A 602 -20.08 2.85 10.88
C THR A 602 -19.47 1.70 10.07
N GLY A 603 -19.83 1.55 8.78
CA GLY A 603 -19.40 0.46 7.91
C GLY A 603 -20.54 -0.43 7.41
N GLY A 604 -20.32 -1.74 7.32
CA GLY A 604 -21.23 -2.71 6.69
C GLY A 604 -21.23 -2.64 5.16
N ALA A 605 -20.11 -2.29 4.53
CA ALA A 605 -19.99 -2.18 3.07
C ALA A 605 -20.40 -3.49 2.37
N THR A 606 -21.19 -3.40 1.30
CA THR A 606 -21.69 -4.57 0.55
C THR A 606 -20.76 -4.99 -0.58
N LEU A 607 -19.96 -4.07 -1.13
CA LEU A 607 -18.88 -4.38 -2.07
C LEU A 607 -17.61 -4.83 -1.32
N THR A 608 -17.64 -6.07 -0.81
CA THR A 608 -16.59 -6.68 0.03
C THR A 608 -15.41 -7.28 -0.75
N ALA A 609 -15.34 -7.08 -2.07
CA ALA A 609 -14.26 -7.53 -2.94
C ALA A 609 -14.05 -6.56 -4.12
N PRO A 610 -12.90 -6.57 -4.81
CA PRO A 610 -12.65 -5.70 -5.95
C PRO A 610 -13.62 -5.94 -7.13
N VAL A 611 -14.16 -4.86 -7.71
CA VAL A 611 -15.15 -4.92 -8.80
C VAL A 611 -14.59 -5.62 -10.05
N SER A 612 -13.29 -5.42 -10.33
CA SER A 612 -12.53 -6.27 -11.24
C SER A 612 -11.86 -7.38 -10.45
N THR A 613 -12.29 -8.63 -10.64
CA THR A 613 -11.78 -9.79 -9.89
C THR A 613 -10.25 -9.88 -9.97
N PRO A 614 -9.54 -9.97 -8.83
CA PRO A 614 -8.09 -10.12 -8.81
C PRO A 614 -7.65 -11.42 -9.48
N THR A 615 -6.54 -11.41 -10.21
CA THR A 615 -5.97 -12.62 -10.82
C THR A 615 -5.18 -13.47 -9.82
N SER A 616 -4.65 -12.84 -8.76
CA SER A 616 -3.78 -13.43 -7.75
C SER A 616 -3.55 -12.46 -6.58
N GLY A 617 -2.77 -12.87 -5.58
CA GLY A 617 -2.27 -11.97 -4.52
C GLY A 617 -3.22 -11.74 -3.34
N PRO A 618 -2.89 -10.80 -2.45
CA PRO A 618 -3.57 -10.60 -1.15
C PRO A 618 -5.03 -10.18 -1.30
N LEU A 619 -5.41 -9.60 -2.44
CA LEU A 619 -6.81 -9.26 -2.75
C LEU A 619 -7.65 -10.46 -3.24
N ALA A 620 -7.00 -11.53 -3.71
CA ALA A 620 -7.69 -12.75 -4.13
C ALA A 620 -8.01 -13.69 -2.95
N THR A 621 -7.17 -13.66 -1.91
CA THR A 621 -7.26 -14.59 -0.77
C THR A 621 -7.55 -13.91 0.57
N GLY A 622 -7.11 -12.67 0.76
CA GLY A 622 -7.29 -11.87 1.98
C GLY A 622 -8.67 -11.21 2.05
N ARG A 623 -8.92 -10.55 3.18
CA ARG A 623 -10.20 -9.88 3.51
C ARG A 623 -9.91 -8.65 4.39
N PRO A 624 -10.80 -7.65 4.45
CA PRO A 624 -10.69 -6.60 5.47
C PRO A 624 -10.69 -7.20 6.89
N ILE A 625 -10.03 -6.54 7.84
CA ILE A 625 -10.15 -6.92 9.26
C ILE A 625 -11.54 -6.55 9.73
N ALA A 626 -12.24 -7.49 10.37
CA ALA A 626 -13.57 -7.25 10.92
C ALA A 626 -13.48 -6.89 12.42
N TYR A 627 -14.15 -5.81 12.81
CA TYR A 627 -14.23 -5.34 14.19
C TYR A 627 -15.68 -5.27 14.67
N THR A 628 -15.92 -5.71 15.90
CA THR A 628 -17.25 -5.62 16.52
C THR A 628 -17.59 -4.15 16.79
N VAL A 629 -18.73 -3.67 16.27
CA VAL A 629 -19.22 -2.30 16.53
C VAL A 629 -20.41 -2.36 17.48
N THR A 630 -20.28 -1.72 18.65
CA THR A 630 -21.37 -1.58 19.63
C THR A 630 -22.05 -0.23 19.44
N GLY A 631 -23.36 -0.23 19.26
CA GLY A 631 -24.18 0.97 19.11
C GLY A 631 -24.50 1.68 20.44
N PRO A 632 -25.09 2.89 20.39
CA PRO A 632 -25.38 3.70 21.58
C PRO A 632 -26.24 3.01 22.65
N ASN A 633 -27.06 2.03 22.26
CA ASN A 633 -27.94 1.27 23.14
C ASN A 633 -27.29 -0.02 23.69
N GLY A 634 -25.98 -0.22 23.51
CA GLY A 634 -25.27 -1.46 23.88
C GLY A 634 -25.52 -2.64 22.93
N ALA A 635 -26.42 -2.51 21.95
CA ALA A 635 -26.65 -3.50 20.92
C ALA A 635 -25.47 -3.54 19.94
N ILE A 636 -24.97 -4.74 19.63
CA ILE A 636 -23.95 -4.93 18.58
C ILE A 636 -24.61 -4.62 17.22
N ILE A 637 -24.07 -3.66 16.48
CA ILE A 637 -24.54 -3.25 15.16
C ILE A 637 -24.06 -4.23 14.09
N THR A 638 -22.80 -4.65 14.19
CA THR A 638 -22.17 -5.64 13.30
C THR A 638 -21.24 -6.55 14.12
N GLU A 639 -21.43 -7.87 13.99
CA GLU A 639 -20.37 -8.85 14.17
C GLU A 639 -19.92 -9.34 12.79
N THR A 640 -18.62 -9.59 12.62
CA THR A 640 -18.13 -10.62 11.69
C THR A 640 -16.94 -11.32 12.37
N ALA A 641 -17.25 -12.03 13.44
CA ALA A 641 -16.29 -12.72 14.28
C ALA A 641 -15.82 -14.06 13.67
N ALA A 642 -14.83 -14.67 14.33
CA ALA A 642 -14.25 -15.99 14.06
C ALA A 642 -13.49 -16.15 12.73
N ALA A 643 -12.21 -15.81 12.77
CA ALA A 643 -11.22 -16.57 12.01
C ALA A 643 -11.21 -18.02 12.52
N SER A 644 -11.34 -18.99 11.60
CA SER A 644 -11.14 -20.41 11.86
C SER A 644 -10.10 -20.94 10.88
N ALA A 645 -8.85 -20.52 11.07
CA ALA A 645 -7.72 -21.23 10.49
C ALA A 645 -7.71 -22.66 11.07
N ALA A 646 -7.69 -23.67 10.20
CA ALA A 646 -7.68 -25.05 10.64
C ALA A 646 -6.25 -25.46 11.02
N ASP A 647 -5.97 -25.55 12.31
CA ASP A 647 -4.83 -26.28 12.85
C ASP A 647 -5.31 -27.31 13.89
N GLY A 648 -4.58 -28.41 14.06
CA GLY A 648 -5.09 -29.65 14.66
C GLY A 648 -4.48 -29.99 16.01
N GLY A 649 -5.29 -29.97 17.08
CA GLY A 649 -4.90 -30.63 18.33
C GLY A 649 -5.80 -30.40 19.55
N GLY A 650 -6.00 -31.46 20.36
CA GLY A 650 -6.22 -31.33 21.80
C GLY A 650 -7.64 -31.00 22.28
N GLY A 651 -8.52 -32.01 22.32
CA GLY A 651 -9.94 -31.85 22.68
C GLY A 651 -10.29 -31.21 24.04
N GLY A 652 -11.44 -30.53 24.04
CA GLY A 652 -12.17 -30.06 25.22
C GLY A 652 -13.68 -30.18 24.97
N GLY A 653 -14.43 -30.71 25.94
CA GLY A 653 -15.81 -31.17 25.72
C GLY A 653 -16.86 -30.06 25.65
N GLY A 654 -17.16 -29.57 24.45
CA GLY A 654 -18.34 -28.74 24.15
C GLY A 654 -19.28 -29.41 23.13
N PRO A 655 -20.57 -29.03 23.03
CA PRO A 655 -21.46 -29.52 21.98
C PRO A 655 -20.96 -29.08 20.60
N ASN A 656 -20.67 -30.04 19.71
CA ASN A 656 -20.16 -29.78 18.37
C ASN A 656 -21.24 -29.12 17.49
N VAL A 657 -21.34 -27.79 17.53
CA VAL A 657 -22.35 -26.99 16.81
C VAL A 657 -22.37 -27.32 15.30
N GLY A 658 -21.20 -27.49 14.69
CA GLY A 658 -21.08 -27.90 13.28
C GLY A 658 -21.73 -29.26 12.97
N ALA A 659 -21.71 -30.23 13.90
CA ALA A 659 -22.38 -31.52 13.73
C ALA A 659 -23.91 -31.39 13.86
N ILE A 660 -24.39 -30.49 14.72
CA ILE A 660 -25.82 -30.19 14.87
C ILE A 660 -26.35 -29.53 13.58
N VAL A 661 -25.62 -28.54 13.04
CA VAL A 661 -25.97 -27.85 11.79
C VAL A 661 -25.89 -28.79 10.57
N ALA A 662 -24.88 -29.65 10.48
CA ALA A 662 -24.81 -30.66 9.43
C ALA A 662 -25.99 -31.65 9.50
N GLY A 663 -26.38 -32.07 10.71
CA GLY A 663 -27.51 -32.96 10.94
C GLY A 663 -28.87 -32.37 10.54
N THR A 664 -29.12 -31.09 10.86
CA THR A 664 -30.38 -30.42 10.46
C THR A 664 -30.47 -30.21 8.95
N ILE A 665 -29.37 -29.80 8.30
CA ILE A 665 -29.32 -29.66 6.83
C ILE A 665 -29.58 -31.01 6.15
N ALA A 666 -28.91 -32.08 6.59
CA ALA A 666 -29.13 -33.43 6.06
C ALA A 666 -30.59 -33.91 6.24
N GLY A 667 -31.21 -33.60 7.39
CA GLY A 667 -32.62 -33.91 7.67
C GLY A 667 -33.58 -33.20 6.71
N VAL A 668 -33.36 -31.92 6.41
CA VAL A 668 -34.17 -31.16 5.44
C VAL A 668 -34.04 -31.76 4.04
N PHE A 669 -32.83 -32.07 3.58
CA PHE A 669 -32.63 -32.72 2.28
C PHE A 669 -33.30 -34.10 2.19
N ALA A 670 -33.28 -34.89 3.27
CA ALA A 670 -33.95 -36.19 3.32
C ALA A 670 -35.48 -36.05 3.20
N ILE A 671 -36.09 -35.05 3.84
CA ILE A 671 -37.54 -34.77 3.74
C ILE A 671 -37.91 -34.34 2.31
N VAL A 672 -37.10 -33.47 1.69
CA VAL A 672 -37.31 -33.03 0.30
C VAL A 672 -37.19 -34.20 -0.68
N ALA A 673 -36.20 -35.08 -0.51
CA ALA A 673 -36.05 -36.29 -1.32
C ALA A 673 -37.24 -37.27 -1.16
N ALA A 674 -37.72 -37.46 0.07
CA ALA A 674 -38.91 -38.28 0.35
C ALA A 674 -40.18 -37.71 -0.31
N TYR A 675 -40.35 -36.39 -0.30
CA TYR A 675 -41.45 -35.71 -0.98
C TYR A 675 -41.41 -35.95 -2.50
N PHE A 676 -40.26 -35.74 -3.15
CA PHE A 676 -40.12 -36.03 -4.59
C PHE A 676 -40.35 -37.51 -4.93
N ALA A 677 -39.89 -38.44 -4.08
CA ALA A 677 -40.16 -39.87 -4.25
C ALA A 677 -41.68 -40.19 -4.15
N PHE A 678 -42.40 -39.55 -3.23
CA PHE A 678 -43.85 -39.67 -3.10
C PHE A 678 -44.59 -39.10 -4.32
N CYS A 679 -44.22 -37.91 -4.81
CA CYS A 679 -44.76 -37.33 -6.04
C CYS A 679 -44.54 -38.26 -7.25
N ALA A 680 -43.33 -38.81 -7.40
CA ALA A 680 -43.01 -39.77 -8.47
C ALA A 680 -43.82 -41.08 -8.35
N TRP A 681 -44.12 -41.54 -7.14
CA TRP A 681 -44.98 -42.71 -6.90
C TRP A 681 -46.44 -42.44 -7.28
N ILE A 682 -47.01 -41.29 -6.89
CA ILE A 682 -48.35 -40.86 -7.30
C ILE A 682 -48.44 -40.76 -8.83
N TYR A 683 -47.47 -40.10 -9.47
CA TYR A 683 -47.42 -39.96 -10.93
C TYR A 683 -47.38 -41.32 -11.64
N ARG A 684 -46.49 -42.24 -11.21
CA ARG A 684 -46.43 -43.62 -11.76
C ARG A 684 -47.76 -44.38 -11.58
N LYS A 685 -48.46 -44.17 -10.47
CA LYS A 685 -49.77 -44.77 -10.19
C LYS A 685 -50.87 -44.21 -11.12
N GLN A 686 -50.90 -42.90 -11.35
CA GLN A 686 -51.83 -42.24 -12.27
C GLN A 686 -51.58 -42.66 -13.73
N VAL A 687 -50.32 -42.68 -14.19
CA VAL A 687 -49.95 -43.12 -15.55
C VAL A 687 -50.37 -44.58 -15.80
N LYS A 688 -50.32 -45.46 -14.79
CA LYS A 688 -50.83 -46.84 -14.90
C LYS A 688 -52.35 -46.89 -15.11
N ILE A 689 -53.11 -46.03 -14.45
CA ILE A 689 -54.57 -45.92 -14.65
C ILE A 689 -54.88 -45.38 -16.05
N TRP A 690 -54.19 -44.33 -16.48
CA TRP A 690 -54.36 -43.75 -17.82
C TRP A 690 -54.06 -44.76 -18.95
N LYS A 691 -52.95 -45.51 -18.85
CA LYS A 691 -52.62 -46.58 -19.81
C LYS A 691 -53.66 -47.70 -19.84
N ASN A 692 -54.24 -48.07 -18.69
CA ASN A 692 -55.35 -49.03 -18.65
C ASN A 692 -56.61 -48.48 -19.35
N HIS A 693 -56.92 -47.19 -19.18
CA HIS A 693 -58.08 -46.56 -19.83
C HIS A 693 -57.89 -46.44 -21.36
N ALA A 694 -56.71 -46.04 -21.82
CA ALA A 694 -56.36 -46.00 -23.25
C ALA A 694 -56.49 -47.39 -23.91
N ALA A 695 -55.98 -48.43 -23.27
CA ALA A 695 -56.10 -49.81 -23.74
C ALA A 695 -57.56 -50.31 -23.80
N MET A 696 -58.44 -49.84 -22.89
CA MET A 696 -59.87 -50.14 -22.94
C MET A 696 -60.61 -49.35 -24.04
N ALA A 697 -60.17 -48.12 -24.34
CA ALA A 697 -60.71 -47.33 -25.45
C ALA A 697 -60.39 -47.97 -26.81
N GLN A 698 -59.13 -48.35 -27.04
CA GLN A 698 -58.71 -49.04 -28.27
C GLN A 698 -59.43 -50.39 -28.45
N ARG A 699 -59.66 -51.14 -27.36
CA ARG A 699 -60.47 -52.38 -27.40
C ARG A 699 -61.97 -52.17 -27.67
N ARG A 700 -62.50 -50.96 -27.45
CA ARG A 700 -63.87 -50.62 -27.87
C ARG A 700 -63.93 -50.22 -29.35
N ALA A 701 -62.95 -49.44 -29.83
CA ALA A 701 -62.83 -49.10 -31.25
C ALA A 701 -62.69 -50.35 -32.13
N ALA A 702 -61.77 -51.26 -31.79
CA ALA A 702 -61.53 -52.49 -32.55
C ALA A 702 -62.71 -53.49 -32.56
N ASN A 703 -63.69 -53.32 -31.65
CA ASN A 703 -64.90 -54.15 -31.59
C ASN A 703 -66.13 -53.47 -32.21
N ALA A 704 -66.01 -52.24 -32.72
CA ALA A 704 -67.11 -51.51 -33.35
C ALA A 704 -67.16 -51.68 -34.88
N GLU A 705 -66.16 -52.34 -35.49
CA GLU A 705 -66.04 -52.54 -36.94
C GLU A 705 -66.71 -53.85 -37.43
N LYS A 706 -67.51 -54.49 -36.57
CA LYS A 706 -68.34 -55.67 -36.89
C LYS A 706 -69.75 -55.53 -36.30
N ASP A 707 -70.55 -54.67 -36.91
CA ASP A 707 -71.93 -54.97 -37.33
C ASP A 707 -72.64 -53.71 -37.88
N GLY A 708 -73.59 -53.92 -38.80
CA GLY A 708 -74.49 -52.90 -39.32
C GLY A 708 -75.22 -53.38 -40.58
N PRO A 709 -76.01 -52.53 -41.26
CA PRO A 709 -76.53 -51.23 -40.80
C PRO A 709 -78.04 -51.06 -41.07
N PHE A 710 -78.86 -50.59 -40.11
CA PHE A 710 -80.20 -50.09 -40.48
C PHE A 710 -80.82 -48.98 -39.61
N VAL A 711 -81.58 -48.14 -40.32
CA VAL A 711 -82.43 -46.99 -39.97
C VAL A 711 -83.38 -47.23 -38.79
N GLY A 712 -83.70 -46.20 -37.98
CA GLY A 712 -84.63 -46.40 -36.85
C GLY A 712 -85.38 -45.25 -36.13
N GLY A 713 -85.10 -43.96 -36.31
CA GLY A 713 -86.00 -42.86 -35.88
C GLY A 713 -86.36 -42.66 -34.38
N ALA A 714 -87.21 -41.65 -34.15
CA ALA A 714 -87.99 -41.31 -32.94
C ALA A 714 -87.28 -40.95 -31.59
N THR A 715 -87.58 -39.74 -31.13
CA THR A 715 -87.60 -39.31 -29.72
C THR A 715 -88.65 -40.07 -28.89
N VAL A 716 -88.48 -40.22 -27.55
CA VAL A 716 -89.49 -39.88 -26.50
C VAL A 716 -89.06 -40.31 -25.07
N THR A 717 -89.63 -39.60 -24.10
CA THR A 717 -89.50 -39.47 -22.63
C THR A 717 -89.34 -40.67 -21.67
N SER A 718 -88.72 -40.37 -20.51
CA SER A 718 -89.16 -40.64 -19.11
C SER A 718 -89.23 -42.04 -18.46
N SER A 719 -88.47 -42.17 -17.35
CA SER A 719 -88.85 -42.66 -16.00
C SER A 719 -89.44 -44.06 -15.73
N GLY A 720 -88.86 -44.75 -14.73
CA GLY A 720 -89.45 -45.88 -13.97
C GLY A 720 -88.36 -46.87 -13.52
N LYS A 721 -87.89 -46.89 -12.26
CA LYS A 721 -88.49 -47.37 -10.98
C LYS A 721 -88.48 -48.90 -10.75
N ASN A 722 -87.89 -49.28 -9.60
CA ASN A 722 -88.31 -50.29 -8.61
C ASN A 722 -87.50 -51.60 -8.41
N SER A 723 -87.59 -52.09 -7.15
CA SER A 723 -87.15 -53.38 -6.57
C SER A 723 -85.64 -53.70 -6.57
N SER A 724 -85.06 -54.35 -5.55
CA SER A 724 -85.49 -54.70 -4.17
C SER A 724 -84.20 -54.69 -3.27
N GLU A 725 -84.14 -55.00 -1.97
CA GLU A 725 -85.07 -55.61 -1.01
C GLU A 725 -84.84 -55.10 0.44
N ARG A 726 -85.21 -55.85 1.49
CA ARG A 726 -85.47 -55.32 2.85
C ARG A 726 -85.01 -56.24 4.00
N ASN A 727 -84.40 -55.65 5.04
CA ASN A 727 -84.47 -55.98 6.49
C ASN A 727 -83.61 -54.92 7.22
N GLN A 728 -84.01 -54.14 8.23
CA GLN A 728 -84.89 -54.28 9.41
C GLN A 728 -84.21 -54.91 10.64
N ARG A 729 -84.34 -54.19 11.78
CA ARG A 729 -83.91 -54.44 13.17
C ARG A 729 -82.57 -53.81 13.61
N ASP A 730 -82.43 -53.28 14.83
CA ASP A 730 -83.42 -53.09 15.92
C ASP A 730 -83.20 -51.79 16.71
N THR A 731 -84.23 -51.38 17.45
CA THR A 731 -84.25 -50.21 18.36
C THR A 731 -83.71 -50.59 19.75
N PHE A 732 -83.08 -49.67 20.50
CA PHE A 732 -83.48 -49.40 21.88
C PHE A 732 -82.99 -48.02 22.41
N THR A 733 -83.65 -47.51 23.46
CA THR A 733 -83.50 -46.15 23.99
C THR A 733 -83.38 -46.11 25.51
N SER A 734 -82.52 -45.24 26.07
CA SER A 734 -82.61 -44.66 27.42
C SER A 734 -81.62 -43.46 27.49
N THR A 735 -81.85 -42.22 27.98
CA THR A 735 -82.72 -41.57 29.00
C THR A 735 -82.39 -41.95 30.46
N THR A 736 -82.44 -41.11 31.51
CA THR A 736 -82.65 -39.65 31.74
C THR A 736 -82.22 -39.31 33.19
N SER A 737 -82.05 -38.07 33.68
CA SER A 737 -82.13 -36.70 33.08
C SER A 737 -80.80 -35.95 33.33
N THR A 738 -80.59 -34.76 33.95
CA THR A 738 -81.33 -33.64 34.61
C THR A 738 -80.31 -32.45 34.63
N SER A 739 -80.57 -31.14 34.81
CA SER A 739 -81.67 -30.22 35.17
C SER A 739 -81.72 -29.06 34.15
N ALA A 740 -82.80 -28.32 33.85
CA ALA A 740 -83.70 -27.48 34.65
C ALA A 740 -83.03 -26.27 35.37
N ALA A 741 -83.53 -25.02 35.33
CA ALA A 741 -84.52 -24.37 34.42
C ALA A 741 -84.56 -22.82 34.56
N ASN A 742 -84.61 -22.09 33.42
CA ASN A 742 -85.28 -20.80 33.13
C ASN A 742 -85.05 -19.49 33.95
N SER A 743 -85.37 -18.34 33.30
CA SER A 743 -85.33 -16.92 33.75
C SER A 743 -83.94 -16.25 33.83
N GLY A 744 -83.78 -14.93 33.60
CA GLY A 744 -84.75 -13.90 33.20
C GLY A 744 -84.09 -12.57 32.75
N ALA A 745 -84.75 -11.85 31.85
CA ALA A 745 -84.27 -10.68 31.08
C ALA A 745 -84.03 -9.35 31.83
N TRP A 746 -83.14 -8.49 31.31
CA TRP A 746 -83.27 -7.00 31.27
C TRP A 746 -82.40 -6.36 30.14
N ARG A 747 -83.07 -5.61 29.25
CA ARG A 747 -82.77 -4.29 28.59
C ARG A 747 -81.31 -3.80 28.41
N SER A 748 -80.85 -3.49 27.20
CA SER A 748 -81.05 -2.27 26.32
C SER A 748 -79.88 -1.26 26.49
N ASP A 749 -79.45 -0.42 25.53
CA ASP A 749 -79.90 -0.02 24.17
C ASP A 749 -78.70 -0.16 23.16
N GLU A 750 -78.70 0.23 21.88
CA GLU A 750 -79.60 1.03 21.02
C GLU A 750 -79.56 0.53 19.54
N GLY A 751 -80.34 1.12 18.62
CA GLY A 751 -80.47 0.67 17.22
C GLY A 751 -79.31 1.08 16.28
N GLY A 752 -79.28 0.67 15.01
CA GLY A 752 -80.22 -0.18 14.27
C GLY A 752 -80.78 0.48 13.00
N THR A 753 -80.22 0.17 11.83
CA THR A 753 -80.86 0.08 10.48
C THR A 753 -79.77 -0.18 9.42
N ALA A 754 -80.06 -0.61 8.19
CA ALA A 754 -80.78 -1.80 7.69
C ALA A 754 -81.05 -1.62 6.18
N TYR A 755 -80.61 -2.60 5.38
CA TYR A 755 -81.23 -3.05 4.12
C TYR A 755 -81.25 -2.18 2.84
N THR A 756 -80.46 -2.64 1.86
CA THR A 756 -80.80 -2.96 0.44
C THR A 756 -81.52 -1.96 -0.48
N GLY A 757 -81.05 -1.91 -1.74
CA GLY A 757 -81.86 -1.52 -2.90
C GLY A 757 -81.07 -1.56 -4.22
N ALA A 758 -81.67 -2.09 -5.30
CA ALA A 758 -81.12 -2.06 -6.65
C ALA A 758 -82.23 -1.72 -7.66
N GLY A 759 -81.91 -1.09 -8.79
CA GLY A 759 -82.85 -0.86 -9.90
C GLY A 759 -82.52 0.31 -10.85
N ASP A 760 -82.23 -0.03 -12.12
CA ASP A 760 -82.62 0.61 -13.39
C ASP A 760 -82.61 2.15 -13.63
N LEU A 761 -81.79 2.57 -14.61
CA LEU A 761 -82.14 2.99 -16.01
C LEU A 761 -83.39 3.89 -16.25
N PRO A 762 -83.44 4.75 -17.33
CA PRO A 762 -83.08 4.40 -18.73
C PRO A 762 -82.58 5.55 -19.68
N GLU A 763 -82.75 5.35 -21.01
CA GLU A 763 -82.60 6.25 -22.19
C GLU A 763 -81.21 6.31 -22.90
N ALA A 764 -81.07 6.31 -24.25
CA ALA A 764 -82.02 6.07 -25.37
C ALA A 764 -81.34 5.74 -26.74
N ARG A 765 -82.08 5.06 -27.66
CA ARG A 765 -82.00 4.96 -29.17
C ARG A 765 -80.63 4.77 -29.91
N GLY A 766 -80.51 4.05 -31.05
CA GLY A 766 -81.42 3.12 -31.74
C GLY A 766 -81.23 2.97 -33.29
N GLY A 767 -80.68 1.83 -33.77
CA GLY A 767 -80.75 1.28 -35.16
C GLY A 767 -79.81 1.87 -36.24
N THR A 768 -79.54 1.22 -37.40
CA THR A 768 -79.68 -0.20 -37.85
C THR A 768 -78.99 -0.40 -39.22
N ASP A 769 -78.15 -1.44 -39.40
CA ASP A 769 -77.78 -2.17 -40.66
C ASP A 769 -76.43 -2.94 -40.50
N ALA A 770 -76.01 -3.93 -41.32
CA ALA A 770 -76.75 -4.88 -42.19
C ALA A 770 -75.88 -6.07 -42.70
N LEU A 771 -74.64 -5.83 -43.18
CA LEU A 771 -73.82 -6.83 -43.89
C LEU A 771 -73.27 -7.94 -42.97
N GLY A 772 -73.38 -9.22 -43.37
CA GLY A 772 -72.84 -10.34 -42.58
C GLY A 772 -72.50 -11.61 -43.36
N ARG A 773 -71.62 -12.46 -42.79
CA ARG A 773 -71.37 -13.83 -43.29
C ARG A 773 -70.84 -14.82 -42.23
N ARG A 774 -71.69 -15.79 -41.89
CA ARG A 774 -71.48 -17.21 -41.51
C ARG A 774 -70.08 -17.76 -41.04
N SER A 775 -70.13 -18.38 -39.86
CA SER A 775 -69.87 -19.83 -39.56
C SER A 775 -68.46 -20.45 -39.35
N SER A 776 -68.29 -20.99 -38.12
CA SER A 776 -67.97 -22.40 -37.75
C SER A 776 -66.56 -23.03 -37.91
N ALA A 777 -66.36 -24.13 -37.14
CA ALA A 777 -65.26 -25.12 -37.13
C ALA A 777 -63.95 -24.66 -36.44
N GLU A 778 -63.57 -25.21 -35.27
CA GLU A 778 -62.80 -26.47 -35.01
C GLU A 778 -61.27 -26.20 -34.97
N SER A 779 -60.56 -26.56 -33.89
CA SER A 779 -60.06 -27.91 -33.54
C SER A 779 -59.22 -28.53 -34.67
N SER A 780 -58.02 -29.08 -34.54
CA SER A 780 -57.08 -29.43 -33.45
C SER A 780 -56.38 -30.70 -33.94
N THR A 781 -55.06 -30.82 -33.81
CA THR A 781 -54.26 -32.07 -33.83
C THR A 781 -52.83 -31.60 -33.52
N ASP A 782 -52.14 -32.05 -32.47
CA ASP A 782 -51.62 -33.41 -32.22
C ASP A 782 -50.59 -33.82 -33.31
N ASP A 783 -49.44 -34.44 -33.01
CA ASP A 783 -49.17 -35.39 -31.92
C ASP A 783 -47.70 -35.39 -31.43
N LEU A 784 -47.41 -36.33 -30.52
CA LEU A 784 -46.34 -36.45 -29.55
C LEU A 784 -45.02 -37.15 -30.00
N LEU A 785 -43.96 -36.90 -29.20
CA LEU A 785 -42.91 -37.84 -28.77
C LEU A 785 -41.92 -38.50 -29.77
N ALA A 786 -40.78 -37.84 -29.97
CA ALA A 786 -39.43 -38.44 -30.01
C ALA A 786 -38.38 -37.33 -29.68
N GLY A 787 -37.21 -37.54 -29.08
CA GLY A 787 -36.55 -38.74 -28.53
C GLY A 787 -35.45 -38.30 -27.52
N GLN A 788 -34.56 -39.20 -27.08
CA GLN A 788 -33.58 -38.90 -26.02
C GLN A 788 -32.29 -38.18 -26.48
N GLU A 789 -31.67 -37.47 -25.54
CA GLU A 789 -30.24 -37.07 -25.43
C GLU A 789 -29.25 -38.24 -25.74
N PRO A 790 -27.93 -38.01 -26.03
CA PRO A 790 -27.08 -37.00 -25.35
C PRO A 790 -25.86 -36.35 -26.09
N THR A 791 -25.32 -35.31 -25.43
CA THR A 791 -23.89 -34.87 -25.30
C THR A 791 -22.86 -35.03 -26.44
N PHE A 792 -22.01 -34.00 -26.64
CA PHE A 792 -20.60 -34.05 -26.18
C PHE A 792 -19.93 -32.66 -26.13
N TRP A 793 -18.96 -32.47 -25.21
CA TRP A 793 -18.02 -31.34 -25.20
C TRP A 793 -16.76 -31.67 -26.02
N GLY A 794 -16.13 -30.67 -26.64
CA GLY A 794 -14.93 -30.86 -27.49
C GLY A 794 -13.77 -29.93 -27.11
N THR A 795 -12.72 -30.49 -26.49
CA THR A 795 -11.56 -29.74 -25.99
C THR A 795 -10.48 -29.48 -27.05
N ARG A 796 -10.75 -28.64 -28.07
CA ARG A 796 -9.73 -27.88 -28.86
C ARG A 796 -10.33 -26.93 -29.93
N GLY A 797 -10.65 -25.70 -29.50
CA GLY A 797 -10.23 -24.46 -30.19
C GLY A 797 -10.95 -23.90 -31.43
N VAL A 798 -10.72 -22.58 -31.61
CA VAL A 798 -10.44 -21.87 -32.88
C VAL A 798 -11.61 -21.35 -33.75
N LEU A 799 -11.72 -20.00 -33.76
CA LEU A 799 -12.23 -19.10 -34.83
C LEU A 799 -13.74 -19.18 -35.19
N LEU A 800 -14.39 -18.09 -35.65
CA LEU A 800 -13.91 -16.97 -36.48
C LEU A 800 -14.71 -15.66 -36.23
N ASN A 801 -14.09 -14.50 -36.46
CA ASN A 801 -14.70 -13.17 -36.49
C ASN A 801 -14.77 -12.64 -37.94
N PRO A 802 -15.89 -12.04 -38.39
CA PRO A 802 -15.85 -11.10 -39.50
C PRO A 802 -16.44 -9.71 -39.18
N ARG A 803 -15.58 -8.69 -39.24
CA ARG A 803 -15.71 -7.46 -40.05
C ARG A 803 -17.14 -7.13 -40.55
N ARG A 804 -17.64 -5.89 -40.41
CA ARG A 804 -17.08 -4.71 -41.10
C ARG A 804 -17.65 -3.36 -40.60
N SER A 805 -16.88 -2.31 -40.85
CA SER A 805 -17.16 -0.86 -40.72
C SER A 805 -18.51 -0.34 -41.22
N LEU A 806 -18.97 0.78 -40.64
CA LEU A 806 -19.68 1.85 -41.35
C LEU A 806 -19.23 3.25 -40.85
N ARG A 807 -19.57 4.31 -41.60
CA ARG A 807 -19.03 5.68 -41.45
C ARG A 807 -20.09 6.67 -40.94
N VAL A 808 -19.62 7.61 -40.11
CA VAL A 808 -19.94 9.06 -40.05
C VAL A 808 -21.25 9.54 -40.68
N ILE A 809 -22.10 10.16 -39.85
CA ILE A 809 -22.87 11.36 -40.21
C ILE A 809 -22.74 12.34 -39.02
N ASN A 810 -22.25 13.57 -39.27
CA ASN A 810 -22.41 14.69 -38.34
C ASN A 810 -23.81 15.29 -38.51
N ARG A 811 -24.38 15.85 -37.44
CA ARG A 811 -25.48 16.80 -37.55
C ARG A 811 -25.46 17.79 -36.39
N ASP A 812 -25.19 19.04 -36.77
CA ASP A 812 -25.59 20.33 -36.17
C ASP A 812 -25.80 20.38 -34.64
#